data_AF-A0A523TR05-F1
#
_entry.id   AF-A0A523TR05-F1
#
_cell.length_a   1.000
_cell.length_b   1.000
_cell.length_c   1.000
_cell.angle_alpha   90.00
_cell.angle_beta   90.00
_cell.angle_gamma   90.00
#
_symmetry.space_group_name_H-M   'P 1'
#
loop_
_entity.id
_entity.type
_entity.pdbx_description
1 polymer ?
#
loop_
_entity_poly.entity_id
_entity_poly.type
_entity_poly.pdbx_seq_one_letter_code
_entity_poly.pdbx_strand_id
1 'polypeptide(L)'
;MSNPSNKIPINKKTNTLRKLAFSHGIEVENFITNKRGDILEDGKELVAVWDQMFNGALNFLKSLTSRSTKVPEYIRRKIKRVTRKDVKRHGKIIRYVQIHYQFNGKTIAINVFGPDPNISQITWLLELVTPPCEYIEELDWWINTLYLAASRSLTRGYNIQPLGFNPYQTEYRAGVTCGEHHHLGGFKSPKEKKAAYNMIRAYIPHLIALSNTSPFIDGKPDGRTILKKGEDGRTLILAPDCVRSQRLKENSGQLGPNIPEYLPYVGPSFTRQQFSRYVRKEVPDDRYVDAFPFTTYDTIECRFFDVQYDQNIRKSIIILLQALALKAVKITRAGKAVPDVKGNTLYEHRKRAVNFGMFAKFQGDPSIESLGGQFVKHYNHNPETGGPPGKIYESLRSLLIWLKPEFVDLRINENDLTPILIMLWGTARIAPPISAATYMFYLYEKNHGNIANVINSLALINGKPRKAFTEVLGRPQYSMANLISTKVAKPVQTADITRSSLARKLQLESRQRRKKTMVKEKARLKAKQSLKTKMIRENVKKEREIEKKRQDRLRQLEKAKKPPPRHVRASSSATRSSSSIYKTKIPVSKSRVPPRKRVSVKTTKRTTSTKPAKRSPTRTRKISSRPMQPKRKPTKKAMAKRASPSKSMVRKQPSKKKVLTKLAISNRSKSIQTTRKKPVQAYAATASRSAYSRKQIKLPKPTIKKRTTTKTVTRKKSTPKKATASTKAVSTQTILQYESYRDTKFIRSLTISNMPSKIDYSTIIPVIKLKWRKSIIQSMVTYPIKIEAQVSAFDKRNRFKATAFQETIKLEKSSLKDTCYLPIPINLNNSTGEFQVKFIVRDGKKSNILGTEFRTFSRIKVPSDKKHQITRLSIAPNQVGDSKVNVRINATKNNTRGKITLWGISQRGMMKFYEKKAKFRQKKISLDIPILIPPSMCSSQWMLYLVFNARGTSISAYTKTPPPLSKIINFSLSGNPPLRSRVYSDFHAELTPKLIFKTRCEISEIDILQVENNKGMKNLKKYRLKSRINKGEKFVLESFEWKAPSMRKGLFGSHKQKSIEFYCRIVDNLGEINDSLIGKVETPKITVFKK
;
A
#
# COMPACT_ATOMS: atom_id res chain seq x y z
N MET A 1 -0.38 -71.84 -44.35
CA MET A 1 -1.75 -71.31 -44.14
C MET A 1 -1.67 -70.04 -43.30
N SER A 2 -2.24 -68.92 -43.76
CA SER A 2 -2.17 -67.61 -43.09
C SER A 2 -3.58 -67.09 -42.81
N ASN A 3 -3.94 -66.98 -41.54
CA ASN A 3 -5.31 -66.61 -41.13
C ASN A 3 -5.55 -65.10 -41.34
N PRO A 4 -6.63 -64.66 -42.02
CA PRO A 4 -6.75 -63.30 -42.50
C PRO A 4 -7.06 -62.27 -41.40
N SER A 5 -6.65 -61.03 -41.65
CA SER A 5 -6.75 -59.93 -40.69
C SER A 5 -8.19 -59.55 -40.36
N ASN A 6 -8.58 -59.66 -39.10
CA ASN A 6 -9.84 -59.13 -38.58
C ASN A 6 -9.78 -57.58 -38.54
N LYS A 7 -10.07 -56.93 -39.67
CA LYS A 7 -10.07 -55.47 -39.82
C LYS A 7 -11.24 -54.85 -39.04
N ILE A 8 -11.01 -54.56 -37.77
CA ILE A 8 -11.95 -53.79 -36.93
C ILE A 8 -12.36 -52.51 -37.70
N PRO A 9 -13.66 -52.27 -37.95
CA PRO A 9 -14.09 -51.12 -38.73
C PRO A 9 -13.58 -49.82 -38.12
N ILE A 10 -12.93 -48.98 -38.93
CA ILE A 10 -12.54 -47.61 -38.54
C ILE A 10 -13.80 -46.74 -38.53
N ASN A 11 -14.64 -47.00 -37.55
CA ASN A 11 -15.91 -46.34 -37.35
C ASN A 11 -15.64 -44.85 -37.17
N LYS A 12 -16.19 -44.00 -38.05
CA LYS A 12 -15.95 -42.55 -38.10
C LYS A 12 -16.42 -41.94 -36.78
N LYS A 13 -15.50 -41.80 -35.81
CA LYS A 13 -15.81 -41.36 -34.44
C LYS A 13 -16.45 -39.98 -34.44
N THR A 14 -17.78 -39.97 -34.42
CA THR A 14 -18.56 -38.82 -33.98
C THR A 14 -18.09 -38.48 -32.58
N ASN A 15 -17.57 -37.26 -32.39
CA ASN A 15 -17.05 -36.82 -31.10
C ASN A 15 -18.24 -36.66 -30.12
N THR A 16 -18.58 -37.74 -29.44
CA THR A 16 -19.67 -37.79 -28.46
C THR A 16 -19.37 -36.79 -27.34
N LEU A 17 -20.22 -35.76 -27.23
CA LEU A 17 -20.05 -34.69 -26.25
C LEU A 17 -20.06 -35.27 -24.84
N ARG A 18 -19.03 -34.94 -24.04
CA ARG A 18 -18.81 -35.58 -22.74
C ARG A 18 -19.48 -34.77 -21.65
N LYS A 19 -20.63 -35.28 -21.20
CA LYS A 19 -21.46 -34.62 -20.19
C LYS A 19 -20.74 -34.58 -18.85
N LEU A 20 -20.68 -33.39 -18.26
CA LEU A 20 -20.19 -33.15 -16.91
C LEU A 20 -21.18 -33.73 -15.89
N ALA A 21 -20.69 -34.25 -14.77
CA ALA A 21 -21.56 -34.72 -13.68
C ALA A 21 -22.35 -33.56 -13.03
N PHE A 22 -21.78 -32.36 -13.05
CA PHE A 22 -22.34 -31.11 -12.50
C PHE A 22 -22.12 -29.98 -13.50
N SER A 23 -23.11 -29.09 -13.67
CA SER A 23 -22.95 -27.94 -14.57
C SER A 23 -21.83 -27.03 -14.08
N HIS A 24 -20.93 -26.60 -14.97
CA HIS A 24 -19.71 -25.89 -14.59
C HIS A 24 -19.58 -24.55 -15.30
N GLY A 25 -19.39 -23.47 -14.53
CA GLY A 25 -19.04 -22.14 -15.03
C GLY A 25 -17.71 -21.67 -14.42
N ILE A 26 -17.02 -20.75 -15.09
CA ILE A 26 -15.76 -20.17 -14.58
C ILE A 26 -15.76 -18.66 -14.77
N GLU A 27 -15.42 -17.92 -13.72
CA GLU A 27 -15.01 -16.51 -13.78
C GLU A 27 -13.46 -16.48 -13.85
N VAL A 28 -12.88 -15.87 -14.89
CA VAL A 28 -11.42 -15.76 -15.09
C VAL A 28 -11.02 -14.29 -15.12
N GLU A 29 -10.36 -13.81 -14.06
CA GLU A 29 -9.76 -12.48 -14.01
C GLU A 29 -8.46 -12.45 -14.84
N ASN A 30 -8.11 -11.32 -15.46
CA ASN A 30 -6.90 -11.19 -16.28
C ASN A 30 -6.30 -9.79 -16.16
N PHE A 31 -4.97 -9.68 -16.20
CA PHE A 31 -4.32 -8.38 -16.35
C PHE A 31 -4.37 -7.91 -17.81
N ILE A 32 -4.70 -6.64 -18.02
CA ILE A 32 -4.37 -5.92 -19.26
C ILE A 32 -3.03 -5.21 -19.00
N THR A 33 -2.04 -5.46 -19.86
CA THR A 33 -0.68 -4.94 -19.70
C THR A 33 -0.17 -4.30 -20.99
N ASN A 34 0.87 -3.47 -20.90
CA ASN A 34 1.53 -2.90 -22.08
C ASN A 34 2.49 -3.92 -22.76
N LYS A 35 3.18 -3.52 -23.83
CA LYS A 35 4.19 -4.36 -24.52
C LYS A 35 5.32 -4.93 -23.63
N ARG A 36 5.59 -4.33 -22.46
CA ARG A 36 6.63 -4.77 -21.51
C ARG A 36 6.08 -5.72 -20.44
N GLY A 37 4.76 -5.77 -20.27
CA GLY A 37 4.10 -6.49 -19.18
C GLY A 37 3.73 -5.61 -17.99
N ASP A 38 3.93 -4.29 -18.02
CA ASP A 38 3.48 -3.41 -16.94
C ASP A 38 1.94 -3.29 -16.94
N ILE A 39 1.31 -3.24 -15.76
CA ILE A 39 -0.13 -2.96 -15.62
C ILE A 39 -0.40 -1.51 -16.02
N LEU A 40 -1.53 -1.24 -16.69
CA LEU A 40 -1.94 0.12 -17.03
C LEU A 40 -2.36 0.91 -15.78
N GLU A 41 -1.57 1.94 -15.43
CA GLU A 41 -1.82 2.82 -14.28
C GLU A 41 -2.51 4.15 -14.65
N ASP A 42 -2.44 4.61 -15.92
CA ASP A 42 -3.18 5.80 -16.35
C ASP A 42 -4.66 5.46 -16.58
N GLY A 43 -5.52 6.01 -15.73
CA GLY A 43 -6.97 5.85 -15.84
C GLY A 43 -7.60 6.39 -17.13
N LYS A 44 -6.91 7.22 -17.91
CA LYS A 44 -7.36 7.63 -19.26
C LYS A 44 -7.04 6.57 -20.31
N GLU A 45 -5.79 6.10 -20.34
CA GLU A 45 -5.33 5.03 -21.23
C GLU A 45 -6.16 3.76 -21.00
N LEU A 46 -6.32 3.37 -19.74
CA LEU A 46 -7.14 2.24 -19.31
C LEU A 46 -8.58 2.35 -19.85
N VAL A 47 -9.25 3.50 -19.69
CA VAL A 47 -10.63 3.69 -20.17
C VAL A 47 -10.73 3.63 -21.70
N ALA A 48 -9.75 4.19 -22.43
CA ALA A 48 -9.74 4.14 -23.89
C ALA A 48 -9.55 2.71 -24.42
N VAL A 49 -8.61 1.95 -23.85
CA VAL A 49 -8.41 0.51 -24.16
C VAL A 49 -9.67 -0.29 -23.84
N TRP A 50 -10.29 -0.04 -22.69
CA TRP A 50 -11.52 -0.72 -22.27
C TRP A 50 -12.72 -0.46 -23.17
N ASP A 51 -12.91 0.77 -23.64
CA ASP A 51 -14.01 1.11 -24.55
C ASP A 51 -13.81 0.47 -25.93
N GLN A 52 -12.57 0.37 -26.42
CA GLN A 52 -12.26 -0.39 -27.63
C GLN A 52 -12.49 -1.90 -27.43
N MET A 53 -11.96 -2.47 -26.34
CA MET A 53 -12.10 -3.90 -26.03
C MET A 53 -13.57 -4.31 -25.87
N PHE A 54 -14.38 -3.49 -25.18
CA PHE A 54 -15.80 -3.72 -24.98
C PHE A 54 -16.56 -3.74 -26.33
N ASN A 55 -16.35 -2.74 -27.19
CA ASN A 55 -17.08 -2.64 -28.45
C ASN A 55 -16.66 -3.75 -29.43
N GLY A 56 -15.36 -4.08 -29.49
CA GLY A 56 -14.88 -5.23 -30.28
C GLY A 56 -15.47 -6.56 -29.79
N ALA A 57 -15.49 -6.78 -28.46
CA ALA A 57 -16.00 -8.02 -27.88
C ALA A 57 -17.51 -8.14 -28.07
N LEU A 58 -18.28 -7.04 -27.95
CA LEU A 58 -19.70 -7.02 -28.25
C LEU A 58 -19.99 -7.42 -29.70
N ASN A 59 -19.22 -6.88 -30.67
CA ASN A 59 -19.40 -7.17 -32.09
C ASN A 59 -18.98 -8.61 -32.43
N PHE A 60 -17.85 -9.08 -31.90
CA PHE A 60 -17.41 -10.47 -32.07
C PHE A 60 -18.40 -11.46 -31.45
N LEU A 61 -18.84 -11.25 -30.21
CA LEU A 61 -19.77 -12.15 -29.54
C LEU A 61 -21.17 -12.14 -30.20
N LYS A 62 -21.63 -10.99 -30.71
CA LYS A 62 -22.83 -10.94 -31.59
C LYS A 62 -22.67 -11.79 -32.85
N SER A 63 -21.50 -11.80 -33.48
CA SER A 63 -21.28 -12.59 -34.71
C SER A 63 -21.48 -14.10 -34.50
N LEU A 64 -21.38 -14.61 -33.27
CA LEU A 64 -21.60 -16.02 -32.93
C LEU A 64 -23.05 -16.49 -33.18
N THR A 65 -24.04 -15.58 -33.21
CA THR A 65 -25.42 -15.95 -33.55
C THR A 65 -25.66 -16.07 -35.05
N SER A 66 -24.70 -15.67 -35.90
CA SER A 66 -24.78 -15.86 -37.35
C SER A 66 -24.60 -17.33 -37.74
N ARG A 67 -25.35 -17.77 -38.76
CA ARG A 67 -25.14 -19.05 -39.44
C ARG A 67 -23.75 -19.15 -40.09
N SER A 68 -23.19 -18.03 -40.57
CA SER A 68 -21.87 -17.98 -41.24
C SER A 68 -20.67 -18.15 -40.29
N THR A 69 -20.83 -17.89 -39.00
CA THR A 69 -19.75 -18.05 -38.02
C THR A 69 -19.66 -19.52 -37.58
N LYS A 70 -18.47 -20.12 -37.63
CA LYS A 70 -18.21 -21.51 -37.24
C LYS A 70 -18.38 -21.72 -35.72
N VAL A 71 -19.63 -21.91 -35.28
CA VAL A 71 -20.06 -22.22 -33.92
C VAL A 71 -20.69 -23.61 -33.91
N PRO A 72 -20.36 -24.51 -32.96
CA PRO A 72 -21.03 -25.80 -32.84
C PRO A 72 -22.53 -25.60 -32.60
N GLU A 73 -23.38 -26.24 -33.40
CA GLU A 73 -24.83 -25.93 -33.43
C GLU A 73 -25.51 -26.11 -32.06
N TYR A 74 -25.09 -27.11 -31.29
CA TYR A 74 -25.62 -27.34 -29.94
C TYR A 74 -25.32 -26.17 -28.96
N ILE A 75 -24.24 -25.41 -29.18
CA ILE A 75 -23.93 -24.18 -28.45
C ILE A 75 -24.69 -22.99 -29.07
N ARG A 76 -24.72 -22.89 -30.41
CA ARG A 76 -25.45 -21.83 -31.13
C ARG A 76 -26.91 -21.76 -30.68
N ARG A 77 -27.61 -22.90 -30.60
CA ARG A 77 -29.01 -23.00 -30.10
C ARG A 77 -29.19 -22.53 -28.65
N LYS A 78 -28.13 -22.55 -27.84
CA LYS A 78 -28.16 -22.03 -26.46
C LYS A 78 -27.93 -20.51 -26.40
N ILE A 79 -27.20 -19.89 -27.34
CA ILE A 79 -27.03 -18.43 -27.40
C ILE A 79 -28.30 -17.79 -27.95
N LYS A 80 -29.18 -17.31 -27.05
CA LYS A 80 -30.46 -16.68 -27.46
C LYS A 80 -30.32 -15.22 -27.86
N ARG A 81 -29.42 -14.46 -27.23
CA ARG A 81 -29.19 -13.03 -27.51
C ARG A 81 -27.83 -12.58 -26.97
N VAL A 82 -27.22 -11.57 -27.59
CA VAL A 82 -26.02 -10.89 -27.09
C VAL A 82 -26.28 -9.39 -27.00
N THR A 83 -26.14 -8.82 -25.81
CA THR A 83 -26.53 -7.45 -25.47
C THR A 83 -25.39 -6.68 -24.78
N ARG A 84 -25.53 -5.35 -24.76
CA ARG A 84 -24.75 -4.45 -23.91
C ARG A 84 -25.50 -4.25 -22.60
N LYS A 85 -24.78 -4.24 -21.48
CA LYS A 85 -25.31 -3.90 -20.15
C LYS A 85 -24.41 -2.87 -19.47
N ASP A 86 -24.97 -1.70 -19.20
CA ASP A 86 -24.29 -0.61 -18.51
C ASP A 86 -24.72 -0.58 -17.04
N VAL A 87 -23.74 -0.46 -16.14
CA VAL A 87 -23.95 -0.47 -14.68
C VAL A 87 -23.23 0.74 -14.08
N LYS A 88 -23.97 1.62 -13.39
CA LYS A 88 -23.40 2.80 -12.73
C LYS A 88 -22.82 2.41 -11.36
N ARG A 89 -21.49 2.41 -11.20
CA ARG A 89 -20.80 2.18 -9.91
C ARG A 89 -19.88 3.35 -9.58
N HIS A 90 -19.95 3.85 -8.35
CA HIS A 90 -19.11 4.96 -7.84
C HIS A 90 -19.01 6.16 -8.80
N GLY A 91 -20.13 6.56 -9.42
CA GLY A 91 -20.22 7.68 -10.36
C GLY A 91 -19.76 7.38 -11.80
N LYS A 92 -19.04 6.28 -12.05
CA LYS A 92 -18.64 5.83 -13.39
C LYS A 92 -19.71 4.89 -13.99
N ILE A 93 -19.81 4.86 -15.32
CA ILE A 93 -20.54 3.82 -16.05
C ILE A 93 -19.55 2.69 -16.37
N ILE A 94 -19.91 1.47 -16.02
CA ILE A 94 -19.16 0.25 -16.32
C ILE A 94 -19.94 -0.56 -17.35
N ARG A 95 -19.28 -1.05 -18.39
CA ARG A 95 -19.91 -1.77 -19.51
C ARG A 95 -19.58 -3.26 -19.46
N TYR A 96 -20.60 -4.08 -19.71
CA TYR A 96 -20.50 -5.54 -19.80
C TYR A 96 -21.14 -6.04 -21.09
N VAL A 97 -20.52 -7.02 -21.75
CA VAL A 97 -21.21 -7.82 -22.77
C VAL A 97 -21.98 -8.91 -22.04
N GLN A 98 -23.30 -8.95 -22.25
CA GLN A 98 -24.18 -9.92 -21.62
C GLN A 98 -24.72 -10.89 -22.67
N ILE A 99 -24.59 -12.19 -22.43
CA ILE A 99 -25.31 -13.19 -23.22
C ILE A 99 -26.59 -13.61 -22.49
N HIS A 100 -27.62 -13.92 -23.27
CA HIS A 100 -28.77 -14.69 -22.82
C HIS A 100 -28.55 -16.13 -23.26
N TYR A 101 -28.37 -17.04 -22.30
CA TYR A 101 -27.99 -18.43 -22.53
C TYR A 101 -29.07 -19.39 -22.05
N GLN A 102 -29.37 -20.41 -22.86
CA GLN A 102 -30.32 -21.46 -22.51
C GLN A 102 -29.63 -22.55 -21.68
N PHE A 103 -30.13 -22.76 -20.46
CA PHE A 103 -29.62 -23.75 -19.52
C PHE A 103 -30.80 -24.34 -18.71
N ASN A 104 -30.90 -25.67 -18.62
CA ASN A 104 -32.00 -26.39 -17.95
C ASN A 104 -33.40 -25.84 -18.29
N GLY A 105 -33.68 -25.66 -19.58
CA GLY A 105 -34.96 -25.14 -20.09
C GLY A 105 -35.17 -23.63 -19.91
N LYS A 106 -34.32 -22.92 -19.17
CA LYS A 106 -34.48 -21.50 -18.84
C LYS A 106 -33.42 -20.65 -19.55
N THR A 107 -33.80 -19.45 -19.99
CA THR A 107 -32.83 -18.45 -20.47
C THR A 107 -32.31 -17.62 -19.29
N ILE A 108 -31.01 -17.64 -19.07
CA ILE A 108 -30.31 -16.88 -18.02
C ILE A 108 -29.38 -15.82 -18.62
N ALA A 109 -29.21 -14.68 -17.94
CA ALA A 109 -28.50 -13.51 -18.48
C ALA A 109 -27.15 -13.29 -17.77
N ILE A 110 -26.03 -13.48 -18.49
CA ILE A 110 -24.69 -13.64 -17.92
C ILE A 110 -23.73 -12.59 -18.49
N ASN A 111 -23.05 -11.84 -17.61
CA ASN A 111 -22.02 -10.88 -17.99
C ASN A 111 -20.73 -11.64 -18.36
N VAL A 112 -20.52 -11.99 -19.64
CA VAL A 112 -19.39 -12.86 -20.06
C VAL A 112 -18.07 -12.13 -20.29
N PHE A 113 -18.14 -10.80 -20.43
CA PHE A 113 -16.99 -9.95 -20.71
C PHE A 113 -17.19 -8.58 -20.07
N GLY A 114 -16.26 -8.16 -19.23
CA GLY A 114 -16.26 -6.83 -18.60
C GLY A 114 -15.20 -6.74 -17.51
N PRO A 115 -15.11 -5.63 -16.77
CA PRO A 115 -14.19 -5.53 -15.65
C PRO A 115 -14.81 -6.15 -14.38
N ASP A 116 -13.98 -6.79 -13.54
CA ASP A 116 -14.45 -7.38 -12.27
C ASP A 116 -15.26 -6.35 -11.47
N PRO A 117 -16.54 -6.64 -11.15
CA PRO A 117 -17.42 -5.70 -10.45
C PRO A 117 -16.93 -5.31 -9.05
N ASN A 118 -16.01 -6.08 -8.44
CA ASN A 118 -15.63 -5.96 -7.03
C ASN A 118 -14.43 -5.02 -6.78
N ILE A 119 -13.73 -4.56 -7.83
CA ILE A 119 -12.48 -3.78 -7.68
C ILE A 119 -12.74 -2.28 -7.50
N SER A 120 -11.91 -1.64 -6.67
CA SER A 120 -11.90 -0.19 -6.49
C SER A 120 -11.41 0.56 -7.74
N GLN A 121 -11.69 1.87 -7.83
CA GLN A 121 -11.55 2.69 -9.05
C GLN A 121 -10.14 2.80 -9.69
N ILE A 122 -9.11 2.17 -9.13
CA ILE A 122 -7.69 2.37 -9.46
C ILE A 122 -7.21 1.43 -10.58
N THR A 123 -7.77 0.23 -10.69
CA THR A 123 -7.39 -0.78 -11.71
C THR A 123 -8.60 -1.59 -12.14
N TRP A 124 -8.72 -1.90 -13.43
CA TRP A 124 -9.78 -2.77 -13.97
C TRP A 124 -9.15 -4.05 -14.54
N LEU A 125 -9.27 -5.16 -13.81
CA LEU A 125 -8.94 -6.50 -14.31
C LEU A 125 -10.03 -6.97 -15.27
N LEU A 126 -9.64 -7.67 -16.34
CA LEU A 126 -10.56 -8.22 -17.32
C LEU A 126 -11.15 -9.55 -16.84
N GLU A 127 -12.43 -9.53 -16.52
CA GLU A 127 -13.22 -10.70 -16.13
C GLU A 127 -13.85 -11.33 -17.37
N LEU A 128 -13.49 -12.60 -17.63
CA LEU A 128 -14.08 -13.45 -18.67
C LEU A 128 -14.90 -14.53 -17.98
N VAL A 129 -16.21 -14.55 -18.18
CA VAL A 129 -17.12 -15.47 -17.48
C VAL A 129 -17.81 -16.41 -18.47
N THR A 130 -17.65 -17.72 -18.27
CA THR A 130 -18.38 -18.71 -19.09
C THR A 130 -19.83 -18.85 -18.61
N PRO A 131 -20.79 -19.24 -19.47
CA PRO A 131 -22.05 -19.78 -18.99
C PRO A 131 -21.84 -21.08 -18.18
N PRO A 132 -22.86 -21.52 -17.42
CA PRO A 132 -22.89 -22.87 -16.87
C PRO A 132 -23.00 -23.87 -18.04
N CYS A 133 -21.91 -24.58 -18.28
CA CYS A 133 -21.79 -25.57 -19.34
C CYS A 133 -22.18 -26.95 -18.80
N GLU A 134 -22.74 -27.79 -19.68
CA GLU A 134 -23.13 -29.17 -19.38
C GLU A 134 -22.12 -30.19 -19.92
N TYR A 135 -21.24 -29.78 -20.83
CA TYR A 135 -20.24 -30.65 -21.47
C TYR A 135 -18.82 -30.09 -21.32
N ILE A 136 -17.82 -30.98 -21.28
CA ILE A 136 -16.40 -30.59 -21.24
C ILE A 136 -16.05 -29.74 -22.48
N GLU A 137 -16.51 -30.17 -23.65
CA GLU A 137 -16.27 -29.52 -24.94
C GLU A 137 -17.01 -28.16 -25.06
N GLU A 138 -18.15 -28.00 -24.38
CA GLU A 138 -18.90 -26.73 -24.33
C GLU A 138 -18.10 -25.67 -23.52
N LEU A 139 -17.58 -26.08 -22.37
CA LEU A 139 -16.80 -25.20 -21.48
C LEU A 139 -15.46 -24.81 -22.11
N ASP A 140 -14.76 -25.78 -22.72
CA ASP A 140 -13.50 -25.55 -23.43
C ASP A 140 -13.71 -24.61 -24.64
N TRP A 141 -14.81 -24.77 -25.38
CA TRP A 141 -15.19 -23.84 -26.45
C TRP A 141 -15.46 -22.42 -25.94
N TRP A 142 -16.15 -22.27 -24.80
CA TRP A 142 -16.42 -20.95 -24.21
C TRP A 142 -15.15 -20.26 -23.73
N ILE A 143 -14.24 -20.96 -23.05
CA ILE A 143 -12.92 -20.43 -22.64
C ILE A 143 -12.14 -19.97 -23.89
N ASN A 144 -12.06 -20.82 -24.91
CA ASN A 144 -11.44 -20.50 -26.19
C ASN A 144 -12.01 -19.22 -26.83
N THR A 145 -13.35 -19.10 -26.83
CA THR A 145 -14.10 -18.05 -27.50
C THR A 145 -14.00 -16.70 -26.77
N LEU A 146 -13.99 -16.69 -25.44
CA LEU A 146 -13.83 -15.46 -24.66
C LEU A 146 -12.41 -14.91 -24.73
N TYR A 147 -11.38 -15.77 -24.70
CA TYR A 147 -10.00 -15.32 -24.99
C TYR A 147 -9.82 -14.83 -26.43
N LEU A 148 -10.51 -15.44 -27.41
CA LEU A 148 -10.50 -14.96 -28.79
C LEU A 148 -11.22 -13.61 -28.95
N ALA A 149 -12.34 -13.41 -28.24
CA ALA A 149 -13.03 -12.12 -28.17
C ALA A 149 -12.14 -11.04 -27.57
N ALA A 150 -11.47 -11.33 -26.45
CA ALA A 150 -10.54 -10.43 -25.80
C ALA A 150 -9.36 -10.05 -26.72
N SER A 151 -8.69 -11.06 -27.29
CA SER A 151 -7.55 -10.91 -28.19
C SER A 151 -7.88 -10.08 -29.44
N ARG A 152 -9.02 -10.35 -30.11
CA ARG A 152 -9.44 -9.61 -31.31
C ARG A 152 -9.84 -8.15 -31.04
N SER A 153 -10.14 -7.82 -29.79
CA SER A 153 -10.65 -6.49 -29.40
C SER A 153 -9.60 -5.61 -28.72
N LEU A 154 -8.43 -6.19 -28.41
CA LEU A 154 -7.32 -5.54 -27.74
C LEU A 154 -6.61 -4.56 -28.68
N THR A 155 -6.40 -3.31 -28.22
CA THR A 155 -5.69 -2.30 -29.01
C THR A 155 -4.24 -2.72 -29.28
N ARG A 156 -3.71 -2.43 -30.48
CA ARG A 156 -2.37 -2.86 -30.91
C ARG A 156 -1.27 -2.28 -30.02
N GLY A 157 -0.71 -3.08 -29.12
CA GLY A 157 0.35 -2.68 -28.20
C GLY A 157 0.09 -3.03 -26.73
N TYR A 158 -1.08 -3.57 -26.42
CA TYR A 158 -1.38 -4.15 -25.12
C TYR A 158 -1.39 -5.68 -25.21
N ASN A 159 -1.37 -6.34 -24.06
CA ASN A 159 -1.38 -7.77 -23.87
C ASN A 159 -2.48 -8.16 -22.86
N ILE A 160 -2.95 -9.40 -22.96
CA ILE A 160 -3.79 -10.04 -21.93
C ILE A 160 -2.90 -11.09 -21.24
N GLN A 161 -2.68 -10.93 -19.93
CA GLN A 161 -1.69 -11.70 -19.18
C GLN A 161 -2.38 -12.55 -18.09
N PRO A 162 -2.67 -13.83 -18.38
CA PRO A 162 -3.33 -14.77 -17.46
C PRO A 162 -2.35 -15.35 -16.42
N LEU A 163 -2.16 -14.64 -15.29
CA LEU A 163 -1.37 -15.07 -14.13
C LEU A 163 -2.01 -14.61 -12.83
N GLY A 164 -1.78 -15.31 -11.72
CA GLY A 164 -2.29 -14.92 -10.40
C GLY A 164 -1.83 -13.54 -9.90
N PHE A 165 -0.63 -13.12 -10.29
CA PHE A 165 0.02 -11.87 -9.89
C PHE A 165 0.92 -11.43 -11.05
N ASN A 166 1.05 -10.13 -11.29
CA ASN A 166 1.92 -9.64 -12.36
C ASN A 166 3.38 -9.61 -11.84
N PRO A 167 4.33 -10.29 -12.50
CA PRO A 167 5.73 -10.35 -12.06
C PRO A 167 6.42 -8.98 -11.88
N TYR A 168 5.95 -7.93 -12.55
CA TYR A 168 6.50 -6.57 -12.46
C TYR A 168 5.93 -5.73 -11.32
N GLN A 169 4.89 -6.19 -10.61
CA GLN A 169 4.40 -5.51 -9.41
C GLN A 169 5.51 -5.52 -8.34
N THR A 170 5.91 -4.33 -7.88
CA THR A 170 6.94 -4.16 -6.84
C THR A 170 6.39 -4.34 -5.43
N GLU A 171 5.07 -4.24 -5.26
CA GLU A 171 4.34 -4.41 -4.01
C GLU A 171 2.95 -5.02 -4.28
N TYR A 172 2.37 -5.68 -3.27
CA TYR A 172 0.98 -6.10 -3.32
C TYR A 172 0.04 -4.90 -3.22
N ARG A 173 -0.88 -4.79 -4.20
CA ARG A 173 -2.00 -3.84 -4.17
C ARG A 173 -3.30 -4.63 -4.07
N ALA A 174 -4.14 -4.28 -3.08
CA ALA A 174 -5.38 -5.01 -2.83
C ALA A 174 -6.37 -4.83 -4.00
N GLY A 175 -6.92 -5.95 -4.50
CA GLY A 175 -7.74 -5.97 -5.72
C GLY A 175 -6.94 -5.84 -7.03
N VAL A 176 -5.63 -6.12 -7.01
CA VAL A 176 -4.76 -6.10 -8.20
C VAL A 176 -4.02 -7.44 -8.35
N THR A 177 -4.79 -8.53 -8.25
CA THR A 177 -4.34 -9.93 -8.36
C THR A 177 -5.44 -10.73 -9.03
N CYS A 178 -5.14 -11.62 -9.98
CA CYS A 178 -6.17 -12.29 -10.78
C CYS A 178 -6.47 -13.73 -10.29
N GLY A 179 -7.74 -14.06 -10.10
CA GLY A 179 -8.25 -15.39 -9.76
C GLY A 179 -8.96 -16.14 -10.86
N GLU A 180 -9.06 -17.46 -10.67
CA GLU A 180 -10.09 -18.29 -11.30
C GLU A 180 -11.11 -18.73 -10.24
N HIS A 181 -12.40 -18.46 -10.52
CA HIS A 181 -13.50 -18.89 -9.67
C HIS A 181 -14.29 -19.97 -10.40
N HIS A 182 -14.24 -21.20 -9.88
CA HIS A 182 -14.98 -22.33 -10.43
C HIS A 182 -16.34 -22.46 -9.75
N HIS A 183 -17.40 -22.52 -10.56
CA HIS A 183 -18.79 -22.66 -10.12
C HIS A 183 -19.34 -24.03 -10.53
N LEU A 184 -19.62 -24.90 -9.55
CA LEU A 184 -20.26 -26.21 -9.77
C LEU A 184 -21.72 -26.17 -9.32
N GLY A 185 -22.66 -26.59 -10.16
CA GLY A 185 -24.11 -26.59 -9.90
C GLY A 185 -24.84 -27.80 -10.47
N GLY A 186 -26.17 -27.81 -10.38
CA GLY A 186 -26.99 -28.92 -10.90
C GLY A 186 -26.97 -30.20 -10.04
N PHE A 187 -26.65 -30.08 -8.74
CA PHE A 187 -26.77 -31.19 -7.78
C PHE A 187 -28.23 -31.62 -7.61
N LYS A 188 -28.51 -32.91 -7.40
CA LYS A 188 -29.90 -33.38 -7.21
C LYS A 188 -30.48 -32.99 -5.84
N SER A 189 -29.64 -32.63 -4.87
CA SER A 189 -30.09 -32.18 -3.55
C SER A 189 -29.07 -31.29 -2.84
N PRO A 190 -29.51 -30.50 -1.83
CA PRO A 190 -28.59 -29.80 -0.93
C PRO A 190 -27.63 -30.73 -0.18
N LYS A 191 -28.02 -31.98 0.09
CA LYS A 191 -27.16 -33.02 0.71
C LYS A 191 -25.96 -33.34 -0.19
N GLU A 192 -26.20 -33.58 -1.48
CA GLU A 192 -25.16 -33.81 -2.48
C GLU A 192 -24.21 -32.63 -2.61
N LYS A 193 -24.74 -31.40 -2.74
CA LYS A 193 -23.93 -30.18 -2.86
C LYS A 193 -23.00 -29.99 -1.65
N LYS A 194 -23.52 -30.21 -0.44
CA LYS A 194 -22.73 -30.09 0.80
C LYS A 194 -21.64 -31.14 0.90
N ALA A 195 -21.90 -32.37 0.50
CA ALA A 195 -20.89 -33.42 0.43
C ALA A 195 -19.78 -33.08 -0.58
N ALA A 196 -20.14 -32.62 -1.79
CA ALA A 196 -19.17 -32.17 -2.79
C ALA A 196 -18.32 -31.00 -2.27
N TYR A 197 -18.91 -30.02 -1.59
CA TYR A 197 -18.16 -28.95 -0.92
C TYR A 197 -17.21 -29.50 0.15
N ASN A 198 -17.65 -30.43 1.02
CA ASN A 198 -16.79 -31.00 2.07
C ASN A 198 -15.60 -31.79 1.48
N MET A 199 -15.80 -32.46 0.35
CA MET A 199 -14.75 -33.16 -0.39
C MET A 199 -13.74 -32.19 -1.03
N ILE A 200 -14.22 -31.17 -1.74
CA ILE A 200 -13.36 -30.14 -2.33
C ILE A 200 -12.58 -29.41 -1.23
N ARG A 201 -13.24 -29.07 -0.11
CA ARG A 201 -12.63 -28.47 1.10
C ARG A 201 -11.44 -29.27 1.61
N ALA A 202 -11.54 -30.61 1.67
CA ALA A 202 -10.45 -31.47 2.13
C ALA A 202 -9.19 -31.36 1.25
N TYR A 203 -9.35 -31.13 -0.05
CA TYR A 203 -8.26 -31.09 -1.03
C TYR A 203 -7.86 -29.68 -1.49
N ILE A 204 -8.38 -28.59 -0.88
CA ILE A 204 -7.94 -27.21 -1.20
C ILE A 204 -6.41 -27.05 -1.15
N PRO A 205 -5.67 -27.54 -0.14
CA PRO A 205 -4.21 -27.44 -0.12
C PRO A 205 -3.54 -28.09 -1.34
N HIS A 206 -4.05 -29.24 -1.77
CA HIS A 206 -3.56 -30.01 -2.91
C HIS A 206 -3.86 -29.30 -4.24
N LEU A 207 -5.06 -28.75 -4.38
CA LEU A 207 -5.47 -27.99 -5.57
C LEU A 207 -4.70 -26.66 -5.68
N ILE A 208 -4.43 -25.97 -4.57
CA ILE A 208 -3.50 -24.82 -4.52
C ILE A 208 -2.08 -25.24 -4.91
N ALA A 209 -1.61 -26.43 -4.48
CA ALA A 209 -0.27 -26.92 -4.80
C ALA A 209 -0.07 -27.28 -6.28
N LEU A 210 -1.13 -27.62 -7.01
CA LEU A 210 -1.12 -27.78 -8.48
C LEU A 210 -1.18 -26.43 -9.21
N SER A 211 -2.14 -25.57 -8.84
CA SER A 211 -2.60 -24.42 -9.64
C SER A 211 -1.87 -23.10 -9.44
N ASN A 212 -0.76 -23.08 -8.68
CA ASN A 212 0.00 -21.85 -8.45
C ASN A 212 0.67 -21.31 -9.73
N THR A 213 0.39 -20.04 -10.07
CA THR A 213 0.98 -19.32 -11.22
C THR A 213 1.56 -17.94 -10.86
N SER A 214 1.63 -17.60 -9.56
CA SER A 214 2.11 -16.29 -9.10
C SER A 214 3.39 -16.33 -8.24
N PRO A 215 4.54 -16.83 -8.75
CA PRO A 215 5.76 -16.97 -7.95
C PRO A 215 6.67 -15.73 -7.86
N PHE A 216 6.41 -14.67 -8.63
CA PHE A 216 7.33 -13.55 -8.82
C PHE A 216 6.79 -12.22 -8.26
N ILE A 217 7.71 -11.36 -7.82
CA ILE A 217 7.47 -9.97 -7.39
C ILE A 217 8.73 -9.14 -7.74
N ASP A 218 8.58 -7.87 -8.13
CA ASP A 218 9.70 -7.00 -8.51
C ASP A 218 10.68 -7.69 -9.50
N GLY A 219 10.12 -8.38 -10.50
CA GLY A 219 10.80 -9.10 -11.56
C GLY A 219 11.54 -10.40 -11.17
N LYS A 220 11.43 -10.88 -9.93
CA LYS A 220 12.27 -11.99 -9.39
C LYS A 220 11.51 -12.92 -8.44
N PRO A 221 12.06 -14.11 -8.11
CA PRO A 221 11.58 -14.92 -6.98
C PRO A 221 11.89 -14.27 -5.62
N ASP A 222 11.09 -14.59 -4.59
CA ASP A 222 11.31 -14.19 -3.18
C ASP A 222 12.61 -14.78 -2.57
N GLY A 223 13.13 -15.86 -3.15
CA GLY A 223 14.27 -16.62 -2.62
C GLY A 223 15.12 -17.22 -3.73
N ARG A 224 15.87 -18.29 -3.40
CA ARG A 224 16.77 -18.93 -4.37
C ARG A 224 16.08 -20.04 -5.18
N THR A 225 16.22 -19.95 -6.50
CA THR A 225 15.96 -21.00 -7.49
C THR A 225 17.24 -21.78 -7.81
N ILE A 226 17.12 -23.09 -8.07
CA ILE A 226 18.23 -24.00 -8.32
C ILE A 226 17.78 -25.11 -9.30
N LEU A 227 18.55 -25.34 -10.36
CA LEU A 227 18.43 -26.54 -11.20
C LEU A 227 19.50 -27.56 -10.76
N LYS A 228 19.08 -28.75 -10.29
CA LYS A 228 19.98 -29.89 -10.01
C LYS A 228 19.73 -30.99 -11.05
N LYS A 229 20.72 -31.82 -11.34
CA LYS A 229 20.48 -33.16 -11.90
C LYS A 229 20.12 -34.13 -10.76
N GLY A 230 19.09 -34.93 -10.95
CA GLY A 230 18.80 -36.10 -10.12
C GLY A 230 19.76 -37.24 -10.42
N GLU A 231 19.78 -38.27 -9.56
CA GLU A 231 20.49 -39.52 -9.85
C GLU A 231 19.95 -40.22 -11.12
N ASP A 232 18.66 -40.02 -11.42
CA ASP A 232 17.99 -40.48 -12.66
C ASP A 232 18.33 -39.65 -13.92
N GLY A 233 19.35 -38.78 -13.85
CA GLY A 233 19.77 -37.92 -14.95
C GLY A 233 18.78 -36.82 -15.35
N ARG A 234 17.60 -36.73 -14.73
CA ARG A 234 16.59 -35.70 -15.05
C ARG A 234 16.89 -34.39 -14.32
N THR A 235 16.36 -33.28 -14.81
CA THR A 235 16.51 -31.98 -14.14
C THR A 235 15.43 -31.82 -13.05
N LEU A 236 15.87 -31.75 -11.80
CA LEU A 236 15.06 -31.40 -10.63
C LEU A 236 15.11 -29.90 -10.39
N ILE A 237 13.94 -29.28 -10.20
CA ILE A 237 13.81 -27.83 -10.03
C ILE A 237 13.51 -27.55 -8.56
N LEU A 238 14.51 -27.03 -7.84
CA LEU A 238 14.42 -26.71 -6.42
C LEU A 238 14.26 -25.20 -6.23
N ALA A 239 13.30 -24.82 -5.39
CA ALA A 239 13.10 -23.45 -4.96
C ALA A 239 12.55 -23.49 -3.53
N PRO A 240 13.41 -23.72 -2.51
CA PRO A 240 12.98 -23.97 -1.14
C PRO A 240 12.36 -22.73 -0.48
N ASP A 241 12.95 -21.55 -0.71
CA ASP A 241 12.59 -20.31 -0.01
C ASP A 241 11.67 -19.38 -0.85
N CYS A 242 11.29 -19.80 -2.06
CA CYS A 242 10.49 -19.00 -2.98
C CYS A 242 9.00 -19.30 -2.79
N VAL A 243 8.17 -18.27 -2.61
CA VAL A 243 6.70 -18.40 -2.63
C VAL A 243 6.22 -18.96 -3.98
N ARG A 244 5.15 -19.77 -3.99
CA ARG A 244 4.51 -20.25 -5.22
C ARG A 244 3.30 -19.42 -5.66
N SER A 245 2.53 -18.89 -4.71
CA SER A 245 1.44 -17.96 -4.99
C SER A 245 1.50 -16.71 -4.11
N GLN A 246 2.00 -15.60 -4.66
CA GLN A 246 1.96 -14.29 -4.01
C GLN A 246 0.51 -13.83 -3.82
N ARG A 247 -0.39 -14.14 -4.77
CA ARG A 247 -1.82 -13.81 -4.67
C ARG A 247 -2.46 -14.40 -3.41
N LEU A 248 -2.30 -15.70 -3.16
CA LEU A 248 -2.92 -16.39 -2.02
C LEU A 248 -2.19 -16.16 -0.68
N LYS A 249 -0.94 -15.67 -0.73
CA LYS A 249 -0.16 -15.23 0.43
C LYS A 249 -0.64 -13.87 0.92
N GLU A 250 -0.69 -12.89 0.03
CA GLU A 250 -0.98 -11.50 0.39
C GLU A 250 -2.50 -11.22 0.50
N ASN A 251 -3.34 -11.81 -0.36
CA ASN A 251 -4.79 -11.62 -0.32
C ASN A 251 -5.52 -12.45 0.76
N SER A 252 -4.85 -12.72 1.88
CA SER A 252 -5.38 -13.47 3.02
C SER A 252 -6.69 -12.91 3.62
N GLY A 253 -6.98 -11.62 3.39
CA GLY A 253 -8.20 -10.95 3.88
C GLY A 253 -9.46 -11.20 3.03
N GLN A 254 -9.35 -11.27 1.71
CA GLN A 254 -10.48 -11.68 0.85
C GLN A 254 -10.49 -13.20 0.67
N LEU A 255 -9.32 -13.77 0.34
CA LEU A 255 -9.12 -15.17 0.02
C LEU A 255 -8.15 -15.77 1.04
N GLY A 256 -8.68 -16.12 2.21
CA GLY A 256 -7.90 -16.80 3.22
C GLY A 256 -8.55 -16.91 4.60
N PRO A 257 -7.82 -17.48 5.57
CA PRO A 257 -8.31 -17.72 6.91
C PRO A 257 -8.12 -16.46 7.78
N ASN A 258 -9.23 -15.79 8.11
CA ASN A 258 -9.24 -14.75 9.16
C ASN A 258 -8.91 -15.31 10.56
N ILE A 259 -8.94 -16.64 10.71
CA ILE A 259 -8.92 -17.40 11.97
C ILE A 259 -8.27 -18.78 11.72
N PRO A 260 -7.68 -19.44 12.75
CA PRO A 260 -7.16 -20.81 12.60
C PRO A 260 -8.24 -21.85 12.29
N GLU A 261 -9.48 -21.60 12.71
CA GLU A 261 -10.68 -22.40 12.36
C GLU A 261 -11.06 -22.21 10.88
N TYR A 262 -10.20 -22.69 9.98
CA TYR A 262 -10.32 -22.50 8.53
C TYR A 262 -11.39 -23.40 7.90
N LEU A 263 -12.43 -22.77 7.34
CA LEU A 263 -13.60 -23.35 6.65
C LEU A 263 -14.38 -24.42 7.45
N PRO A 264 -15.68 -24.22 7.72
CA PRO A 264 -16.48 -25.23 8.40
C PRO A 264 -16.68 -26.47 7.51
N TYR A 265 -16.77 -27.63 8.15
CA TYR A 265 -17.48 -28.78 7.57
C TYR A 265 -18.98 -28.49 7.62
N VAL A 266 -19.67 -28.69 6.50
CA VAL A 266 -21.07 -28.28 6.33
C VAL A 266 -21.96 -29.53 6.34
N GLY A 267 -22.61 -29.78 7.47
CA GLY A 267 -23.54 -30.90 7.66
C GLY A 267 -24.92 -30.69 6.99
N PRO A 268 -25.78 -31.73 6.94
CA PRO A 268 -27.06 -31.69 6.21
C PRO A 268 -27.99 -30.52 6.62
N SER A 269 -28.06 -30.18 7.90
CA SER A 269 -28.84 -29.06 8.45
C SER A 269 -28.12 -27.69 8.46
N PHE A 270 -26.82 -27.66 8.14
CA PHE A 270 -25.98 -26.46 8.31
C PHE A 270 -26.35 -25.32 7.33
N THR A 271 -26.51 -24.10 7.84
CA THR A 271 -27.07 -22.94 7.12
C THR A 271 -26.01 -21.91 6.71
N ARG A 272 -26.36 -20.99 5.79
CA ARG A 272 -25.51 -19.84 5.43
C ARG A 272 -25.21 -18.94 6.63
N GLN A 273 -26.19 -18.73 7.52
CA GLN A 273 -26.03 -17.94 8.74
C GLN A 273 -25.03 -18.59 9.71
N GLN A 274 -25.03 -19.92 9.82
CA GLN A 274 -23.98 -20.65 10.57
C GLN A 274 -22.61 -20.53 9.88
N PHE A 275 -22.55 -20.57 8.54
CA PHE A 275 -21.31 -20.37 7.77
C PHE A 275 -20.70 -18.98 8.02
N SER A 276 -21.49 -17.92 7.80
CA SER A 276 -21.14 -16.51 8.06
C SER A 276 -20.60 -16.30 9.48
N ARG A 277 -21.30 -16.83 10.49
CA ARG A 277 -20.86 -16.78 11.90
C ARG A 277 -19.53 -17.51 12.13
N TYR A 278 -19.33 -18.66 11.49
CA TYR A 278 -18.11 -19.46 11.62
C TYR A 278 -16.89 -18.76 10.99
N VAL A 279 -17.00 -18.30 9.74
CA VAL A 279 -15.90 -17.61 9.02
C VAL A 279 -15.70 -16.15 9.48
N ARG A 280 -16.60 -15.64 10.34
CA ARG A 280 -16.59 -14.29 10.92
C ARG A 280 -16.61 -13.19 9.85
N LYS A 281 -17.49 -13.36 8.85
CA LYS A 281 -17.81 -12.37 7.81
C LYS A 281 -19.33 -12.23 7.72
N GLU A 282 -19.82 -11.00 7.63
CA GLU A 282 -21.25 -10.69 7.49
C GLU A 282 -21.73 -11.02 6.06
N VAL A 283 -23.03 -11.17 5.84
CA VAL A 283 -23.60 -11.35 4.49
C VAL A 283 -23.60 -9.97 3.80
N PRO A 284 -23.11 -9.82 2.55
CA PRO A 284 -22.72 -10.85 1.59
C PRO A 284 -21.22 -11.21 1.56
N ASP A 285 -20.40 -10.58 2.40
CA ASP A 285 -18.95 -10.79 2.47
C ASP A 285 -18.55 -12.22 2.88
N ASP A 286 -19.48 -13.02 3.38
CA ASP A 286 -19.32 -14.45 3.69
C ASP A 286 -18.95 -15.32 2.47
N ARG A 287 -19.17 -14.83 1.24
CA ARG A 287 -18.65 -15.47 0.01
C ARG A 287 -17.15 -15.29 -0.21
N TYR A 288 -16.53 -14.29 0.41
CA TYR A 288 -15.09 -14.04 0.29
C TYR A 288 -14.34 -15.04 1.18
N VAL A 289 -14.21 -16.26 0.68
CA VAL A 289 -13.47 -17.37 1.25
C VAL A 289 -12.93 -18.22 0.11
N ASP A 290 -12.05 -19.18 0.41
CA ASP A 290 -11.49 -20.06 -0.62
C ASP A 290 -12.57 -20.92 -1.30
N ALA A 291 -13.55 -21.45 -0.54
CA ALA A 291 -14.69 -22.19 -1.09
C ALA A 291 -16.00 -21.85 -0.36
N PHE A 292 -17.08 -21.64 -1.12
CA PHE A 292 -18.37 -21.16 -0.62
C PHE A 292 -19.56 -21.94 -1.23
N PRO A 293 -20.37 -22.67 -0.43
CA PRO A 293 -21.44 -23.53 -0.94
C PRO A 293 -22.85 -22.87 -0.97
N PHE A 294 -22.95 -21.59 -0.60
CA PHE A 294 -24.24 -20.89 -0.42
C PHE A 294 -24.41 -19.69 -1.38
N THR A 295 -23.95 -19.84 -2.63
CA THR A 295 -24.14 -18.82 -3.68
C THR A 295 -25.63 -18.61 -4.00
N THR A 296 -25.96 -17.44 -4.55
CA THR A 296 -27.30 -17.12 -5.08
C THR A 296 -27.67 -17.87 -6.36
N TYR A 297 -26.72 -18.59 -6.96
CA TYR A 297 -26.90 -19.39 -8.17
C TYR A 297 -27.05 -20.89 -7.88
N ASP A 298 -27.25 -21.26 -6.61
CA ASP A 298 -27.20 -22.62 -6.05
C ASP A 298 -25.87 -23.38 -6.26
N THR A 299 -24.86 -22.75 -6.86
CA THR A 299 -23.52 -23.35 -7.06
C THR A 299 -22.66 -23.41 -5.79
N ILE A 300 -21.66 -24.31 -5.80
CA ILE A 300 -20.43 -24.18 -5.01
C ILE A 300 -19.48 -23.28 -5.80
N GLU A 301 -18.93 -22.25 -5.16
CA GLU A 301 -17.95 -21.31 -5.69
C GLU A 301 -16.57 -21.59 -5.08
N CYS A 302 -15.54 -21.80 -5.90
CA CYS A 302 -14.17 -22.10 -5.46
C CYS A 302 -13.20 -21.05 -6.02
N ARG A 303 -12.66 -20.17 -5.15
CA ARG A 303 -11.92 -18.95 -5.52
C ARG A 303 -10.40 -19.01 -5.29
N PHE A 304 -9.89 -20.12 -4.74
CA PHE A 304 -8.48 -20.29 -4.36
C PHE A 304 -7.54 -20.60 -5.52
N PHE A 305 -8.02 -20.73 -6.75
CA PHE A 305 -7.16 -20.96 -7.92
C PHE A 305 -6.52 -19.64 -8.36
N ASP A 306 -5.22 -19.64 -8.64
CA ASP A 306 -4.62 -18.57 -9.45
C ASP A 306 -5.01 -18.77 -10.92
N VAL A 307 -4.86 -17.73 -11.75
CA VAL A 307 -5.19 -17.84 -13.18
C VAL A 307 -4.14 -18.67 -13.92
N GLN A 308 -4.60 -19.64 -14.69
CA GLN A 308 -3.78 -20.53 -15.51
C GLN A 308 -3.46 -19.88 -16.86
N TYR A 309 -2.17 -19.80 -17.20
CA TYR A 309 -1.76 -19.42 -18.55
C TYR A 309 -2.03 -20.50 -19.59
N ASP A 310 -2.15 -21.76 -19.17
CA ASP A 310 -2.36 -22.90 -20.05
C ASP A 310 -3.78 -23.47 -19.92
N GLN A 311 -4.44 -23.67 -21.06
CA GLN A 311 -5.82 -24.12 -21.11
C GLN A 311 -5.97 -25.61 -20.77
N ASN A 312 -4.97 -26.45 -21.05
CA ASN A 312 -5.02 -27.86 -20.67
C ASN A 312 -4.90 -28.01 -19.15
N ILE A 313 -4.05 -27.22 -18.48
CA ILE A 313 -4.01 -27.19 -17.00
C ILE A 313 -5.39 -26.81 -16.43
N ARG A 314 -6.03 -25.76 -16.96
CA ARG A 314 -7.39 -25.37 -16.56
C ARG A 314 -8.41 -26.50 -16.79
N LYS A 315 -8.33 -27.20 -17.93
CA LYS A 315 -9.17 -28.37 -18.26
C LYS A 315 -8.99 -29.49 -17.25
N SER A 316 -7.75 -29.82 -16.87
CA SER A 316 -7.47 -30.85 -15.87
C SER A 316 -7.97 -30.43 -14.47
N ILE A 317 -7.92 -29.14 -14.11
CA ILE A 317 -8.51 -28.60 -12.86
C ILE A 317 -10.04 -28.77 -12.84
N ILE A 318 -10.74 -28.43 -13.94
CA ILE A 318 -12.18 -28.68 -14.08
C ILE A 318 -12.50 -30.16 -13.82
N ILE A 319 -11.73 -31.05 -14.44
CA ILE A 319 -11.92 -32.51 -14.34
C ILE A 319 -11.68 -33.02 -12.90
N LEU A 320 -10.66 -32.53 -12.20
CA LEU A 320 -10.44 -32.83 -10.78
C LEU A 320 -11.65 -32.40 -9.92
N LEU A 321 -12.18 -31.20 -10.12
CA LEU A 321 -13.33 -30.70 -9.38
C LEU A 321 -14.59 -31.53 -9.64
N GLN A 322 -14.84 -31.91 -10.90
CA GLN A 322 -15.94 -32.81 -11.29
C GLN A 322 -15.80 -34.19 -10.64
N ALA A 323 -14.62 -34.80 -10.70
CA ALA A 323 -14.35 -36.12 -10.13
C ALA A 323 -14.44 -36.13 -8.60
N LEU A 324 -13.91 -35.10 -7.91
CA LEU A 324 -14.06 -34.91 -6.46
C LEU A 324 -15.55 -34.79 -6.07
N ALA A 325 -16.32 -33.96 -6.77
CA ALA A 325 -17.75 -33.81 -6.52
C ALA A 325 -18.52 -35.12 -6.77
N LEU A 326 -18.20 -35.84 -7.85
CA LEU A 326 -18.85 -37.11 -8.20
C LEU A 326 -18.55 -38.20 -7.16
N LYS A 327 -17.30 -38.30 -6.72
CA LYS A 327 -16.87 -39.22 -5.65
C LYS A 327 -17.63 -38.94 -4.35
N ALA A 328 -17.76 -37.67 -3.97
CA ALA A 328 -18.52 -37.26 -2.78
C ALA A 328 -20.00 -37.62 -2.88
N VAL A 329 -20.61 -37.43 -4.05
CA VAL A 329 -22.01 -37.79 -4.31
C VAL A 329 -22.22 -39.31 -4.29
N LYS A 330 -21.33 -40.11 -4.90
CA LYS A 330 -21.36 -41.58 -4.79
C LYS A 330 -21.31 -42.05 -3.32
N ILE A 331 -20.38 -41.53 -2.53
CA ILE A 331 -20.26 -41.82 -1.09
C ILE A 331 -21.57 -41.50 -0.36
N THR A 332 -22.17 -40.33 -0.66
CA THR A 332 -23.40 -39.82 -0.03
C THR A 332 -24.66 -40.61 -0.42
N ARG A 333 -24.70 -41.16 -1.64
CA ARG A 333 -25.76 -42.06 -2.12
C ARG A 333 -25.64 -43.45 -1.49
N ALA A 334 -24.41 -43.96 -1.32
CA ALA A 334 -24.12 -45.20 -0.60
C ALA A 334 -24.22 -45.08 0.94
N GLY A 335 -25.11 -44.21 1.45
CA GLY A 335 -25.37 -43.98 2.88
C GLY A 335 -24.25 -43.31 3.69
N LYS A 336 -23.03 -43.18 3.15
CA LYS A 336 -21.82 -42.81 3.90
C LYS A 336 -21.57 -41.30 3.89
N ALA A 337 -20.88 -40.82 4.92
CA ALA A 337 -20.45 -39.41 5.01
C ALA A 337 -19.06 -39.21 4.39
N VAL A 338 -18.78 -37.98 3.93
CA VAL A 338 -17.41 -37.54 3.62
C VAL A 338 -16.70 -37.24 4.96
N PRO A 339 -15.50 -37.77 5.25
CA PRO A 339 -14.82 -37.52 6.52
C PRO A 339 -14.51 -36.03 6.78
N ASP A 340 -14.66 -35.56 8.02
CA ASP A 340 -14.28 -34.19 8.40
C ASP A 340 -12.78 -34.06 8.68
N VAL A 341 -12.03 -33.68 7.64
CA VAL A 341 -10.67 -33.17 7.79
C VAL A 341 -10.70 -31.82 8.51
N LYS A 342 -9.98 -31.67 9.62
CA LYS A 342 -10.17 -30.51 10.51
C LYS A 342 -9.63 -29.22 9.90
N GLY A 343 -10.37 -28.13 10.09
CA GLY A 343 -9.98 -26.80 9.60
C GLY A 343 -8.58 -26.37 10.03
N ASN A 344 -8.21 -26.66 11.29
CA ASN A 344 -6.86 -26.39 11.83
C ASN A 344 -5.72 -27.20 11.17
N THR A 345 -6.06 -28.30 10.47
CA THR A 345 -5.14 -29.12 9.67
C THR A 345 -5.04 -28.53 8.26
N LEU A 346 -6.19 -28.26 7.64
CA LEU A 346 -6.29 -27.63 6.32
C LEU A 346 -5.65 -26.22 6.28
N TYR A 347 -5.75 -25.44 7.37
CA TYR A 347 -5.10 -24.13 7.54
C TYR A 347 -3.59 -24.19 7.31
N GLU A 348 -2.92 -25.12 8.01
CA GLU A 348 -1.47 -25.30 7.91
C GLU A 348 -1.07 -25.81 6.53
N HIS A 349 -1.82 -26.77 5.98
CA HIS A 349 -1.52 -27.30 4.65
C HIS A 349 -1.75 -26.27 3.55
N ARG A 350 -2.81 -25.45 3.61
CA ARG A 350 -3.03 -24.30 2.72
C ARG A 350 -1.85 -23.34 2.79
N LYS A 351 -1.42 -22.95 4.00
CA LYS A 351 -0.25 -22.07 4.19
C LYS A 351 1.03 -22.68 3.61
N ARG A 352 1.27 -23.98 3.79
CA ARG A 352 2.44 -24.66 3.21
C ARG A 352 2.34 -24.77 1.69
N ALA A 353 1.17 -25.04 1.12
CA ALA A 353 0.95 -25.11 -0.33
C ALA A 353 1.19 -23.76 -1.02
N VAL A 354 0.74 -22.65 -0.43
CA VAL A 354 0.98 -21.29 -0.94
C VAL A 354 2.48 -20.95 -0.99
N ASN A 355 3.25 -21.36 0.04
CA ASN A 355 4.68 -21.07 0.12
C ASN A 355 5.53 -22.06 -0.72
N PHE A 356 5.29 -23.36 -0.60
CA PHE A 356 6.18 -24.41 -1.13
C PHE A 356 5.57 -25.24 -2.28
N GLY A 357 4.30 -25.01 -2.63
CA GLY A 357 3.57 -25.79 -3.63
C GLY A 357 3.57 -27.28 -3.31
N MET A 358 3.79 -28.10 -4.34
CA MET A 358 3.89 -29.55 -4.22
C MET A 358 5.04 -30.05 -3.31
N PHE A 359 6.08 -29.25 -3.08
CA PHE A 359 7.18 -29.58 -2.14
C PHE A 359 6.83 -29.31 -0.67
N ALA A 360 5.64 -28.80 -0.36
CA ALA A 360 5.14 -28.62 1.00
C ALA A 360 5.17 -29.92 1.81
N LYS A 361 5.64 -29.85 3.06
CA LYS A 361 5.48 -30.96 4.02
C LYS A 361 3.99 -31.18 4.30
N PHE A 362 3.49 -32.35 3.96
CA PHE A 362 2.13 -32.79 4.24
C PHE A 362 2.15 -33.83 5.36
N GLN A 363 1.02 -34.03 6.01
CA GLN A 363 0.75 -35.09 6.98
C GLN A 363 -0.76 -35.39 6.88
N GLY A 364 -1.18 -36.64 7.08
CA GLY A 364 -2.61 -36.96 7.19
C GLY A 364 -3.29 -36.22 8.36
N ASP A 365 -4.62 -36.18 8.39
CA ASP A 365 -5.34 -35.79 9.61
C ASP A 365 -5.53 -37.05 10.48
N PRO A 366 -4.80 -37.20 11.60
CA PRO A 366 -4.85 -38.43 12.40
C PRO A 366 -6.17 -38.61 13.15
N SER A 367 -7.10 -37.64 13.06
CA SER A 367 -8.40 -37.73 13.71
C SER A 367 -9.54 -38.21 12.81
N ILE A 368 -9.24 -38.55 11.56
CA ILE A 368 -10.09 -39.41 10.72
C ILE A 368 -9.52 -40.83 10.58
N GLU A 369 -8.33 -41.12 11.11
CA GLU A 369 -7.65 -42.42 10.92
C GLU A 369 -8.53 -43.60 11.39
N SER A 370 -9.18 -43.45 12.55
CA SER A 370 -10.10 -44.42 13.13
C SER A 370 -11.43 -44.60 12.36
N LEU A 371 -11.69 -43.81 11.32
CA LEU A 371 -12.81 -44.03 10.39
C LEU A 371 -12.44 -45.01 9.27
N GLY A 372 -11.14 -45.20 9.02
CA GLY A 372 -10.60 -46.11 8.00
C GLY A 372 -11.17 -45.91 6.59
N GLY A 373 -11.22 -46.99 5.83
CA GLY A 373 -11.78 -47.01 4.48
C GLY A 373 -10.96 -46.22 3.44
N GLN A 374 -11.52 -46.12 2.23
CA GLN A 374 -10.76 -45.67 1.06
C GLN A 374 -10.39 -44.17 1.10
N PHE A 375 -11.19 -43.31 1.72
CA PHE A 375 -10.80 -41.89 1.88
C PHE A 375 -9.56 -41.78 2.76
N VAL A 376 -9.51 -42.46 3.91
CA VAL A 376 -8.34 -42.42 4.81
C VAL A 376 -7.14 -43.05 4.11
N LYS A 377 -7.30 -44.20 3.44
CA LYS A 377 -6.22 -44.83 2.65
C LYS A 377 -5.57 -43.85 1.67
N HIS A 378 -6.36 -43.05 0.95
CA HIS A 378 -5.83 -42.15 -0.08
C HIS A 378 -5.50 -40.72 0.37
N TYR A 379 -6.07 -40.26 1.49
CA TYR A 379 -5.77 -38.94 2.06
C TYR A 379 -4.62 -38.98 3.06
N ASN A 380 -4.56 -40.00 3.94
CA ASN A 380 -3.58 -40.10 5.02
C ASN A 380 -2.33 -40.94 4.68
N HIS A 381 -2.34 -41.75 3.61
CA HIS A 381 -1.23 -42.66 3.27
C HIS A 381 -0.70 -42.45 1.83
N ASN A 382 0.60 -42.69 1.67
CA ASN A 382 1.32 -42.70 0.42
C ASN A 382 0.97 -43.99 -0.37
N PRO A 383 0.65 -43.90 -1.68
CA PRO A 383 0.15 -45.04 -2.45
C PRO A 383 1.23 -46.07 -2.79
N GLU A 384 2.51 -45.65 -2.79
CA GLU A 384 3.67 -46.45 -3.15
C GLU A 384 4.25 -47.18 -1.92
N THR A 385 4.30 -46.53 -0.75
CA THR A 385 4.92 -47.09 0.46
C THR A 385 3.94 -47.54 1.55
N GLY A 386 2.67 -47.13 1.49
CA GLY A 386 1.67 -47.42 2.54
C GLY A 386 1.91 -46.69 3.88
N GLY A 387 3.01 -45.94 4.02
CA GLY A 387 3.27 -45.07 5.17
C GLY A 387 2.65 -43.66 4.98
N PRO A 388 2.79 -42.76 5.96
CA PRO A 388 2.29 -41.40 5.84
C PRO A 388 3.03 -40.62 4.73
N PRO A 389 2.32 -39.85 3.87
CA PRO A 389 2.94 -39.03 2.83
C PRO A 389 3.72 -37.88 3.47
N GLY A 390 4.99 -37.73 3.10
CA GLY A 390 5.85 -36.63 3.54
C GLY A 390 5.55 -35.32 2.82
N LYS A 391 4.96 -35.38 1.61
CA LYS A 391 4.73 -34.22 0.73
C LYS A 391 3.32 -34.18 0.14
N ILE A 392 2.86 -32.99 -0.25
CA ILE A 392 1.54 -32.82 -0.90
C ILE A 392 1.46 -33.59 -2.23
N TYR A 393 2.54 -33.65 -3.02
CA TYR A 393 2.51 -34.36 -4.32
C TYR A 393 2.27 -35.87 -4.19
N GLU A 394 2.73 -36.51 -3.11
CA GLU A 394 2.50 -37.94 -2.84
C GLU A 394 1.02 -38.22 -2.55
N SER A 395 0.37 -37.36 -1.76
CA SER A 395 -1.08 -37.43 -1.53
C SER A 395 -1.88 -37.06 -2.78
N LEU A 396 -1.37 -36.20 -3.66
CA LEU A 396 -1.96 -35.93 -4.99
C LEU A 396 -1.88 -37.15 -5.94
N ARG A 397 -0.77 -37.91 -5.94
CA ARG A 397 -0.70 -39.20 -6.67
C ARG A 397 -1.77 -40.16 -6.15
N SER A 398 -1.87 -40.28 -4.82
CA SER A 398 -2.88 -41.11 -4.16
C SER A 398 -4.32 -40.71 -4.54
N LEU A 399 -4.60 -39.41 -4.60
CA LEU A 399 -5.89 -38.87 -5.04
C LEU A 399 -6.23 -39.26 -6.48
N LEU A 400 -5.30 -39.14 -7.44
CA LEU A 400 -5.58 -39.51 -8.83
C LEU A 400 -5.91 -40.98 -8.98
N ILE A 401 -5.18 -41.86 -8.28
CA ILE A 401 -5.46 -43.31 -8.28
C ILE A 401 -6.85 -43.57 -7.68
N TRP A 402 -7.21 -42.87 -6.60
CA TRP A 402 -8.53 -42.98 -5.97
C TRP A 402 -9.69 -42.52 -6.86
N LEU A 403 -9.46 -41.50 -7.70
CA LEU A 403 -10.44 -40.93 -8.63
C LEU A 403 -10.56 -41.69 -9.96
N LYS A 404 -9.78 -42.76 -10.18
CA LYS A 404 -9.89 -43.63 -11.38
C LYS A 404 -11.34 -43.93 -11.80
N PRO A 405 -12.25 -44.37 -10.91
CA PRO A 405 -13.62 -44.70 -11.33
C PRO A 405 -14.41 -43.48 -11.82
N GLU A 406 -14.18 -42.30 -11.25
CA GLU A 406 -14.88 -41.08 -11.66
C GLU A 406 -14.33 -40.52 -12.98
N PHE A 407 -13.05 -40.73 -13.28
CA PHE A 407 -12.50 -40.42 -14.60
C PHE A 407 -13.09 -41.32 -15.70
N VAL A 408 -13.36 -42.59 -15.40
CA VAL A 408 -14.06 -43.51 -16.33
C VAL A 408 -15.50 -43.05 -16.57
N ASP A 409 -16.27 -42.79 -15.51
CA ASP A 409 -17.67 -42.28 -15.61
C ASP A 409 -17.76 -41.00 -16.45
N LEU A 410 -16.84 -40.06 -16.22
CA LEU A 410 -16.75 -38.77 -16.93
C LEU A 410 -16.16 -38.89 -18.35
N ARG A 411 -15.82 -40.10 -18.82
CA ARG A 411 -15.21 -40.40 -20.13
C ARG A 411 -13.94 -39.59 -20.40
N ILE A 412 -13.13 -39.40 -19.35
CA ILE A 412 -11.87 -38.65 -19.41
C ILE A 412 -10.82 -39.49 -20.14
N ASN A 413 -10.08 -38.86 -21.05
CA ASN A 413 -8.96 -39.51 -21.74
C ASN A 413 -7.61 -39.04 -21.16
N GLU A 414 -6.54 -39.76 -21.48
CA GLU A 414 -5.20 -39.45 -20.97
C GLU A 414 -4.71 -38.05 -21.37
N ASN A 415 -5.07 -37.55 -22.56
CA ASN A 415 -4.66 -36.21 -23.01
C ASN A 415 -5.25 -35.11 -22.11
N ASP A 416 -6.47 -35.29 -21.60
CA ASP A 416 -7.09 -34.34 -20.66
C ASP A 416 -6.39 -34.29 -19.27
N LEU A 417 -5.73 -35.40 -18.86
CA LEU A 417 -5.01 -35.51 -17.59
C LEU A 417 -3.50 -35.30 -17.72
N THR A 418 -2.96 -35.35 -18.94
CA THR A 418 -1.52 -35.25 -19.24
C THR A 418 -0.81 -34.08 -18.54
N PRO A 419 -1.38 -32.86 -18.41
CA PRO A 419 -0.77 -31.80 -17.61
C PRO A 419 -0.49 -32.21 -16.15
N ILE A 420 -1.44 -32.88 -15.48
CA ILE A 420 -1.26 -33.34 -14.09
C ILE A 420 -0.29 -34.53 -14.04
N LEU A 421 -0.32 -35.44 -15.04
CA LEU A 421 0.65 -36.54 -15.10
C LEU A 421 2.09 -36.03 -15.16
N ILE A 422 2.34 -35.01 -15.98
CA ILE A 422 3.62 -34.28 -16.04
C ILE A 422 3.93 -33.62 -14.69
N MET A 423 2.96 -32.94 -14.06
CA MET A 423 3.15 -32.29 -12.75
C MET A 423 3.60 -33.25 -11.64
N LEU A 424 3.08 -34.49 -11.62
CA LEU A 424 3.25 -35.44 -10.50
C LEU A 424 4.28 -36.55 -10.73
N TRP A 425 4.57 -36.93 -11.98
CA TRP A 425 5.57 -37.95 -12.33
C TRP A 425 6.71 -37.43 -13.23
N GLY A 426 6.60 -36.19 -13.74
CA GLY A 426 7.59 -35.57 -14.59
C GLY A 426 7.55 -36.10 -16.02
N THR A 427 8.64 -35.84 -16.75
CA THR A 427 8.88 -36.36 -18.11
C THR A 427 10.25 -37.03 -18.17
N ALA A 428 10.65 -37.55 -19.33
CA ALA A 428 11.99 -38.09 -19.54
C ALA A 428 13.13 -37.06 -19.34
N ARG A 429 12.83 -35.76 -19.25
CA ARG A 429 13.83 -34.68 -19.11
C ARG A 429 13.81 -34.00 -17.75
N ILE A 430 12.66 -33.97 -17.06
CA ILE A 430 12.43 -33.18 -15.85
C ILE A 430 11.81 -34.06 -14.77
N ALA A 431 12.41 -34.02 -13.57
CA ALA A 431 11.95 -34.78 -12.42
C ALA A 431 10.75 -34.10 -11.75
N PRO A 432 9.79 -34.86 -11.20
CA PRO A 432 8.67 -34.30 -10.44
C PRO A 432 9.10 -33.78 -9.06
N PRO A 433 8.26 -32.97 -8.38
CA PRO A 433 7.03 -32.36 -8.88
C PRO A 433 7.25 -31.02 -9.58
N ILE A 434 6.63 -30.83 -10.76
CA ILE A 434 6.72 -29.61 -11.58
C ILE A 434 5.34 -28.93 -11.69
N SER A 435 4.99 -28.05 -10.74
CA SER A 435 3.81 -27.18 -10.88
C SER A 435 4.04 -26.10 -11.94
N ALA A 436 2.99 -25.37 -12.32
CA ALA A 436 3.09 -24.24 -13.22
C ALA A 436 4.11 -23.18 -12.73
N ALA A 437 4.10 -22.81 -11.44
CA ALA A 437 5.11 -21.93 -10.84
C ALA A 437 6.52 -22.57 -10.80
N THR A 438 6.66 -23.87 -10.55
CA THR A 438 7.97 -24.55 -10.64
C THR A 438 8.53 -24.49 -12.06
N TYR A 439 7.69 -24.62 -13.09
CA TYR A 439 8.10 -24.44 -14.48
C TYR A 439 8.48 -22.97 -14.79
N MET A 440 7.78 -21.99 -14.22
CA MET A 440 8.18 -20.58 -14.32
C MET A 440 9.57 -20.32 -13.73
N PHE A 441 9.95 -20.97 -12.62
CA PHE A 441 11.32 -20.93 -12.09
C PHE A 441 12.34 -21.59 -13.02
N TYR A 442 12.00 -22.72 -13.66
CA TYR A 442 12.87 -23.34 -14.66
C TYR A 442 13.15 -22.39 -15.84
N LEU A 443 12.10 -21.72 -16.35
CA LEU A 443 12.25 -20.71 -17.39
C LEU A 443 13.08 -19.50 -16.93
N TYR A 444 12.94 -19.07 -15.67
CA TYR A 444 13.70 -17.95 -15.11
C TYR A 444 15.21 -18.27 -15.03
N GLU A 445 15.57 -19.44 -14.49
CA GLU A 445 16.96 -19.92 -14.47
C GLU A 445 17.52 -20.10 -15.90
N LYS A 446 16.75 -20.71 -16.81
CA LYS A 446 17.14 -20.88 -18.22
C LYS A 446 17.26 -19.58 -19.02
N ASN A 447 16.69 -18.49 -18.54
CA ASN A 447 16.82 -17.15 -19.12
C ASN A 447 17.72 -16.23 -18.28
N HIS A 448 18.62 -16.79 -17.46
CA HIS A 448 19.59 -16.04 -16.65
C HIS A 448 18.96 -14.95 -15.75
N GLY A 449 17.75 -15.19 -15.25
CA GLY A 449 16.98 -14.27 -14.43
C GLY A 449 16.17 -13.20 -15.19
N ASN A 450 16.11 -13.26 -16.53
CA ASN A 450 15.32 -12.31 -17.32
C ASN A 450 13.82 -12.68 -17.34
N ILE A 451 13.04 -12.04 -16.46
CA ILE A 451 11.59 -12.21 -16.36
C ILE A 451 10.81 -11.87 -17.65
N ALA A 452 11.29 -10.91 -18.46
CA ALA A 452 10.65 -10.58 -19.74
C ALA A 452 10.73 -11.76 -20.70
N ASN A 453 11.87 -12.46 -20.72
CA ASN A 453 12.01 -13.68 -21.50
C ASN A 453 11.11 -14.81 -20.97
N VAL A 454 10.86 -14.90 -19.66
CA VAL A 454 9.89 -15.89 -19.11
C VAL A 454 8.48 -15.61 -19.62
N ILE A 455 8.03 -14.35 -19.54
CA ILE A 455 6.70 -13.92 -20.02
C ILE A 455 6.56 -14.12 -21.54
N ASN A 456 7.62 -13.86 -22.30
CA ASN A 456 7.68 -14.12 -23.74
C ASN A 456 7.77 -15.63 -24.07
N SER A 457 8.39 -16.45 -23.23
CA SER A 457 8.51 -17.92 -23.43
C SER A 457 7.19 -18.63 -23.15
N LEU A 458 6.49 -18.23 -22.08
CA LEU A 458 5.10 -18.57 -21.83
C LEU A 458 4.16 -17.93 -22.86
N ALA A 459 4.66 -16.93 -23.60
CA ALA A 459 3.98 -16.12 -24.60
C ALA A 459 2.62 -15.60 -24.12
N LEU A 460 2.63 -14.87 -23.01
CA LEU A 460 1.45 -14.22 -22.41
C LEU A 460 1.03 -12.96 -23.19
N ILE A 461 1.14 -13.03 -24.51
CA ILE A 461 0.83 -12.01 -25.50
C ILE A 461 -0.50 -12.45 -26.14
N ASN A 462 -1.56 -11.67 -25.91
CA ASN A 462 -2.94 -11.98 -26.31
C ASN A 462 -3.62 -13.19 -25.61
N GLY A 463 -3.19 -13.55 -24.39
CA GLY A 463 -3.94 -14.47 -23.52
C GLY A 463 -3.92 -15.96 -23.89
N LYS A 464 -3.11 -16.39 -24.86
CA LYS A 464 -2.86 -17.82 -25.15
C LYS A 464 -1.36 -18.08 -25.34
N PRO A 465 -0.82 -19.18 -24.78
CA PRO A 465 0.59 -19.51 -24.94
C PRO A 465 0.87 -20.00 -26.37
N ARG A 466 2.09 -19.78 -26.85
CA ARG A 466 2.56 -20.20 -28.20
C ARG A 466 2.71 -21.71 -28.34
N LYS A 467 2.87 -22.40 -27.22
CA LYS A 467 2.95 -23.85 -27.08
C LYS A 467 2.30 -24.24 -25.75
N ALA A 468 1.59 -25.35 -25.71
CA ALA A 468 1.00 -25.85 -24.48
C ALA A 468 2.08 -26.30 -23.47
N PHE A 469 1.75 -26.29 -22.18
CA PHE A 469 2.59 -26.81 -21.08
C PHE A 469 3.09 -28.24 -21.37
N THR A 470 2.22 -29.06 -21.96
CA THR A 470 2.49 -30.43 -22.39
C THR A 470 3.45 -30.51 -23.58
N GLU A 471 3.34 -29.61 -24.54
CA GLU A 471 4.22 -29.56 -25.74
C GLU A 471 5.65 -29.15 -25.41
N VAL A 472 5.86 -28.26 -24.42
CA VAL A 472 7.20 -27.79 -24.06
C VAL A 472 7.92 -28.74 -23.11
N LEU A 473 7.19 -29.42 -22.22
CA LEU A 473 7.77 -30.39 -21.27
C LEU A 473 7.94 -31.80 -21.86
N GLY A 474 7.14 -32.13 -22.88
CA GLY A 474 7.11 -33.45 -23.53
C GLY A 474 6.09 -34.40 -22.90
N ARG A 475 6.11 -35.66 -23.34
CA ARG A 475 5.20 -36.71 -22.83
C ARG A 475 5.47 -37.00 -21.33
N PRO A 476 4.43 -37.34 -20.54
CA PRO A 476 4.60 -37.75 -19.14
C PRO A 476 5.44 -39.04 -19.06
N GLN A 477 6.13 -39.23 -17.93
CA GLN A 477 6.98 -40.41 -17.71
C GLN A 477 6.20 -41.73 -17.65
N TYR A 478 4.92 -41.68 -17.24
CA TYR A 478 4.02 -42.82 -17.18
C TYR A 478 2.69 -42.45 -17.83
N SER A 479 2.09 -43.40 -18.54
CA SER A 479 0.71 -43.29 -19.02
C SER A 479 -0.28 -43.39 -17.85
N MET A 480 -1.52 -42.95 -18.08
CA MET A 480 -2.62 -43.15 -17.14
C MET A 480 -2.88 -44.65 -16.94
N ALA A 481 -2.70 -45.48 -17.97
CA ALA A 481 -2.82 -46.93 -17.88
C ALA A 481 -1.79 -47.56 -16.90
N ASN A 482 -0.52 -47.16 -16.97
CA ASN A 482 0.55 -47.67 -16.10
C ASN A 482 0.31 -47.28 -14.62
N LEU A 483 -0.24 -46.08 -14.40
CA LEU A 483 -0.59 -45.60 -13.07
C LEU A 483 -1.86 -46.26 -12.53
N ILE A 484 -2.78 -46.64 -13.43
CA ILE A 484 -4.01 -47.39 -13.14
C ILE A 484 -3.74 -48.84 -12.73
N SER A 485 -2.66 -49.47 -13.23
CA SER A 485 -2.24 -50.84 -12.86
C SER A 485 -1.35 -50.89 -11.62
N THR A 486 -0.89 -49.74 -11.09
CA THR A 486 -0.05 -49.68 -9.90
C THR A 486 -0.80 -50.18 -8.66
N LYS A 487 -0.37 -51.31 -8.09
CA LYS A 487 -0.94 -51.89 -6.86
C LYS A 487 -0.68 -50.96 -5.67
N VAL A 488 -1.74 -50.26 -5.21
CA VAL A 488 -1.66 -49.33 -4.07
C VAL A 488 -1.37 -50.10 -2.78
N ALA A 489 -0.22 -49.82 -2.16
CA ALA A 489 0.24 -50.46 -0.93
C ALA A 489 -0.85 -50.54 0.16
N LYS A 490 -0.82 -51.60 0.98
CA LYS A 490 -1.62 -51.66 2.20
C LYS A 490 -1.08 -50.60 3.19
N PRO A 491 -1.91 -49.86 3.93
CA PRO A 491 -1.42 -49.00 5.00
C PRO A 491 -0.54 -49.79 5.96
N VAL A 492 0.65 -49.29 6.26
CA VAL A 492 1.57 -49.97 7.18
C VAL A 492 0.94 -49.92 8.58
N GLN A 493 0.52 -51.08 9.09
CA GLN A 493 0.11 -51.21 10.48
C GLN A 493 1.34 -50.97 11.36
N THR A 494 1.47 -49.75 11.89
CA THR A 494 2.53 -49.43 12.84
C THR A 494 2.21 -50.09 14.18
N ALA A 495 2.69 -51.31 14.38
CA ALA A 495 2.60 -52.06 15.64
C ALA A 495 3.21 -51.30 16.84
N ASP A 496 4.09 -50.33 16.55
CA ASP A 496 4.77 -49.49 17.52
C ASP A 496 3.87 -48.37 18.09
N ILE A 497 3.07 -48.73 19.10
CA ILE A 497 2.28 -47.81 19.93
C ILE A 497 3.19 -46.79 20.65
N THR A 498 4.49 -47.06 20.85
CA THR A 498 5.39 -46.11 21.51
C THR A 498 5.64 -44.86 20.67
N ARG A 499 5.75 -44.98 19.33
CA ARG A 499 5.83 -43.82 18.42
C ARG A 499 4.57 -42.95 18.43
N SER A 500 3.41 -43.53 18.74
CA SER A 500 2.18 -42.77 19.00
C SER A 500 2.34 -41.82 20.20
N SER A 501 3.16 -42.15 21.20
CA SER A 501 3.42 -41.25 22.34
C SER A 501 4.17 -39.98 21.92
N LEU A 502 5.20 -40.09 21.08
CA LEU A 502 5.96 -38.94 20.57
C LEU A 502 5.12 -38.12 19.59
N ALA A 503 4.36 -38.78 18.70
CA ALA A 503 3.41 -38.11 17.81
C ALA A 503 2.33 -37.35 18.60
N ARG A 504 1.75 -37.97 19.65
CA ARG A 504 0.84 -37.32 20.60
C ARG A 504 1.53 -36.15 21.29
N LYS A 505 2.74 -36.31 21.84
CA LYS A 505 3.51 -35.25 22.53
C LYS A 505 3.74 -34.04 21.62
N LEU A 506 4.26 -34.25 20.42
CA LEU A 506 4.47 -33.18 19.42
C LEU A 506 3.14 -32.52 19.00
N GLN A 507 2.05 -33.29 18.88
CA GLN A 507 0.73 -32.72 18.61
C GLN A 507 0.19 -31.93 19.82
N LEU A 508 0.46 -32.36 21.05
CA LEU A 508 0.04 -31.70 22.29
C LEU A 508 0.82 -30.40 22.52
N GLU A 509 2.13 -30.41 22.30
CA GLU A 509 2.96 -29.21 22.23
C GLU A 509 2.49 -28.25 21.12
N SER A 510 2.18 -28.77 19.93
CA SER A 510 1.62 -27.97 18.84
C SER A 510 0.28 -27.34 19.23
N ARG A 511 -0.63 -28.10 19.87
CA ARG A 511 -1.90 -27.58 20.45
C ARG A 511 -1.64 -26.53 21.52
N GLN A 512 -0.65 -26.70 22.41
CA GLN A 512 -0.30 -25.71 23.45
C GLN A 512 0.31 -24.44 22.85
N ARG A 513 1.25 -24.55 21.91
CA ARG A 513 1.84 -23.42 21.16
C ARG A 513 0.72 -22.65 20.42
N ARG A 514 -0.18 -23.35 19.72
CA ARG A 514 -1.39 -22.76 19.09
C ARG A 514 -2.30 -22.08 20.12
N LYS A 515 -2.59 -22.69 21.27
CA LYS A 515 -3.41 -22.08 22.34
C LYS A 515 -2.79 -20.78 22.86
N LYS A 516 -1.47 -20.74 23.09
CA LYS A 516 -0.72 -19.52 23.44
C LYS A 516 -0.82 -18.45 22.34
N THR A 517 -0.63 -18.82 21.07
CA THR A 517 -0.77 -17.89 19.93
C THR A 517 -2.19 -17.33 19.79
N MET A 518 -3.23 -18.17 19.85
CA MET A 518 -4.62 -17.73 19.78
C MET A 518 -5.02 -16.82 20.95
N VAL A 519 -4.50 -17.06 22.16
CA VAL A 519 -4.71 -16.14 23.29
C VAL A 519 -4.05 -14.78 23.02
N LYS A 520 -2.81 -14.76 22.53
CA LYS A 520 -2.09 -13.52 22.16
C LYS A 520 -2.82 -12.76 21.04
N GLU A 521 -3.37 -13.46 20.05
CA GLU A 521 -4.12 -12.87 18.94
C GLU A 521 -5.52 -12.39 19.35
N LYS A 522 -6.26 -13.16 20.15
CA LYS A 522 -7.54 -12.75 20.74
C LYS A 522 -7.37 -11.51 21.64
N ALA A 523 -6.27 -11.41 22.38
CA ALA A 523 -5.91 -10.21 23.12
C ALA A 523 -5.61 -9.01 22.19
N ARG A 524 -4.83 -9.21 21.10
CA ARG A 524 -4.54 -8.18 20.09
C ARG A 524 -5.82 -7.68 19.39
N LEU A 525 -6.75 -8.57 19.07
CA LEU A 525 -8.06 -8.23 18.50
C LEU A 525 -8.94 -7.47 19.50
N LYS A 526 -9.03 -7.92 20.76
CA LYS A 526 -9.77 -7.21 21.82
C LYS A 526 -9.20 -5.81 22.07
N ALA A 527 -7.87 -5.64 22.02
CA ALA A 527 -7.22 -4.33 22.08
C ALA A 527 -7.55 -3.44 20.88
N LYS A 528 -7.52 -3.98 19.64
CA LYS A 528 -7.89 -3.26 18.42
C LYS A 528 -9.37 -2.83 18.41
N GLN A 529 -10.26 -3.69 18.90
CA GLN A 529 -11.68 -3.36 19.09
C GLN A 529 -11.88 -2.29 20.17
N SER A 530 -11.22 -2.42 21.33
CA SER A 530 -11.25 -1.39 22.39
C SER A 530 -10.79 -0.03 21.88
N LEU A 531 -9.71 0.02 21.10
CA LEU A 531 -9.22 1.25 20.45
C LEU A 531 -10.24 1.83 19.45
N LYS A 532 -10.86 1.00 18.60
CA LYS A 532 -11.93 1.44 17.68
C LYS A 532 -13.10 2.05 18.46
N THR A 533 -13.56 1.37 19.52
CA THR A 533 -14.64 1.86 20.39
C THR A 533 -14.27 3.16 21.12
N LYS A 534 -13.00 3.32 21.55
CA LYS A 534 -12.50 4.58 22.13
C LYS A 534 -12.56 5.73 21.11
N MET A 535 -12.06 5.52 19.89
CA MET A 535 -12.12 6.53 18.82
C MET A 535 -13.56 6.92 18.46
N ILE A 536 -14.49 5.96 18.41
CA ILE A 536 -15.92 6.23 18.18
C ILE A 536 -16.49 7.10 19.32
N ARG A 537 -16.20 6.77 20.59
CA ARG A 537 -16.63 7.57 21.75
C ARG A 537 -16.03 8.99 21.73
N GLU A 538 -14.77 9.14 21.33
CA GLU A 538 -14.13 10.46 21.18
C GLU A 538 -14.73 11.28 20.04
N ASN A 539 -15.11 10.65 18.92
CA ASN A 539 -15.77 11.35 17.81
C ASN A 539 -17.20 11.76 18.18
N VAL A 540 -18.01 10.87 18.78
CA VAL A 540 -19.34 11.21 19.29
C VAL A 540 -19.27 12.32 20.34
N LYS A 541 -18.21 12.37 21.16
CA LYS A 541 -17.98 13.51 22.07
C LYS A 541 -17.71 14.82 21.31
N LYS A 542 -16.85 14.81 20.29
CA LYS A 542 -16.58 15.98 19.44
C LYS A 542 -17.84 16.46 18.71
N GLU A 543 -18.65 15.56 18.19
CA GLU A 543 -19.94 15.86 17.55
C GLU A 543 -20.91 16.51 18.54
N ARG A 544 -21.04 15.97 19.76
CA ARG A 544 -21.83 16.59 20.83
C ARG A 544 -21.30 17.96 21.25
N GLU A 545 -19.97 18.17 21.27
CA GLU A 545 -19.37 19.48 21.53
C GLU A 545 -19.59 20.49 20.38
N ILE A 546 -19.63 20.02 19.13
CA ILE A 546 -19.93 20.84 17.94
C ILE A 546 -21.42 21.22 17.93
N GLU A 547 -22.32 20.27 18.15
CA GLU A 547 -23.76 20.52 18.17
C GLU A 547 -24.16 21.37 19.39
N LYS A 548 -23.53 21.20 20.56
CA LYS A 548 -23.70 22.15 21.66
C LYS A 548 -23.31 23.58 21.26
N LYS A 549 -22.16 23.77 20.60
CA LYS A 549 -21.73 25.09 20.09
C LYS A 549 -22.70 25.64 19.03
N ARG A 550 -23.36 24.77 18.25
CA ARG A 550 -24.40 25.15 17.29
C ARG A 550 -25.68 25.61 18.00
N GLN A 551 -26.16 24.89 19.01
CA GLN A 551 -27.32 25.28 19.82
C GLN A 551 -27.05 26.54 20.63
N ASP A 552 -25.87 26.70 21.23
CA ASP A 552 -25.49 27.93 21.93
C ASP A 552 -25.45 29.14 20.96
N ARG A 553 -25.01 28.93 19.71
CA ARG A 553 -25.06 29.95 18.65
C ARG A 553 -26.49 30.27 18.19
N LEU A 554 -27.37 29.28 18.08
CA LEU A 554 -28.79 29.48 17.78
C LEU A 554 -29.48 30.30 18.88
N ARG A 555 -29.28 29.93 20.16
CA ARG A 555 -29.78 30.67 21.33
C ARG A 555 -29.25 32.11 21.41
N GLN A 556 -28.01 32.35 20.97
CA GLN A 556 -27.48 33.71 20.83
C GLN A 556 -28.16 34.51 19.71
N LEU A 557 -28.50 33.88 18.59
CA LEU A 557 -29.24 34.50 17.49
C LEU A 557 -30.70 34.80 17.86
N GLU A 558 -31.37 33.92 18.60
CA GLU A 558 -32.71 34.16 19.16
C GLU A 558 -32.70 35.34 20.14
N LYS A 559 -31.73 35.38 21.07
CA LYS A 559 -31.51 36.52 21.98
C LYS A 559 -31.07 37.81 21.27
N ALA A 560 -30.64 37.73 20.01
CA ALA A 560 -30.38 38.89 19.16
C ALA A 560 -31.61 39.34 18.36
N LYS A 561 -32.61 38.46 18.16
CA LYS A 561 -33.89 38.78 17.48
C LYS A 561 -34.89 39.50 18.37
N LYS A 562 -34.92 39.24 19.69
CA LYS A 562 -35.80 40.00 20.60
C LYS A 562 -35.39 41.49 20.64
N PRO A 563 -36.32 42.44 20.43
CA PRO A 563 -36.00 43.87 20.45
C PRO A 563 -35.55 44.32 21.85
N PRO A 564 -34.71 45.36 21.96
CA PRO A 564 -34.45 45.99 23.25
C PRO A 564 -35.72 46.70 23.76
N PRO A 565 -36.01 46.70 25.06
CA PRO A 565 -37.09 47.52 25.60
C PRO A 565 -36.81 49.01 25.33
N ARG A 566 -37.86 49.77 24.99
CA ARG A 566 -37.77 51.24 24.86
C ARG A 566 -37.50 51.84 26.24
N HIS A 567 -36.42 52.62 26.36
CA HIS A 567 -36.30 53.56 27.47
C HIS A 567 -37.21 54.76 27.20
N VAL A 568 -38.23 54.92 28.04
CA VAL A 568 -38.96 56.19 28.13
C VAL A 568 -38.08 57.17 28.93
N ARG A 569 -37.88 58.37 28.39
CA ARG A 569 -37.45 59.54 29.18
C ARG A 569 -38.73 60.18 29.73
N ALA A 570 -38.71 60.54 31.01
CA ALA A 570 -39.63 61.50 31.58
C ALA A 570 -38.79 62.51 32.38
N SER A 571 -39.09 63.80 32.21
CA SER A 571 -38.49 64.90 32.97
C SER A 571 -39.40 65.30 34.13
N SER A 572 -38.79 65.99 35.09
CA SER A 572 -39.40 66.65 36.25
C SER A 572 -40.73 67.39 36.00
N SER A 573 -41.69 67.26 36.93
CA SER A 573 -42.12 68.38 37.78
C SER A 573 -43.15 68.01 38.86
N ALA A 574 -43.03 68.68 40.01
CA ALA A 574 -44.09 69.16 40.91
C ALA A 574 -45.05 68.22 41.72
N THR A 575 -45.08 68.52 43.04
CA THR A 575 -46.25 68.67 43.96
C THR A 575 -47.23 67.54 44.33
N ARG A 576 -47.09 67.12 45.61
CA ARG A 576 -48.09 67.11 46.72
C ARG A 576 -49.36 66.23 46.67
N SER A 577 -49.87 65.97 47.89
CA SER A 577 -51.14 65.31 48.28
C SER A 577 -51.26 63.81 47.96
N SER A 578 -52.16 63.04 48.59
CA SER A 578 -52.39 62.75 50.02
C SER A 578 -53.36 61.54 50.11
N SER A 579 -53.72 61.06 51.31
CA SER A 579 -54.88 60.18 51.60
C SER A 579 -55.09 58.93 50.69
N SER A 580 -54.71 57.73 51.10
CA SER A 580 -55.45 56.86 52.04
C SER A 580 -56.87 56.47 51.60
N ILE A 581 -57.13 55.16 51.48
CA ILE A 581 -58.37 54.51 51.95
C ILE A 581 -58.09 53.01 52.15
N TYR A 582 -58.65 52.43 53.21
CA TYR A 582 -58.53 51.01 53.55
C TYR A 582 -59.50 50.16 52.70
N LYS A 583 -59.17 48.87 52.50
CA LYS A 583 -60.10 47.78 52.85
C LYS A 583 -59.38 46.43 53.03
N THR A 584 -59.43 45.92 54.26
CA THR A 584 -59.06 44.56 54.66
C THR A 584 -60.31 43.68 54.84
N LYS A 585 -60.09 42.39 55.17
CA LYS A 585 -61.07 41.27 55.37
C LYS A 585 -61.34 40.46 54.07
N ILE A 586 -61.16 39.12 53.96
CA ILE A 586 -61.52 37.93 54.80
C ILE A 586 -62.97 37.46 54.51
N PRO A 587 -63.30 36.15 54.27
CA PRO A 587 -62.48 34.97 53.88
C PRO A 587 -63.15 33.95 52.90
N VAL A 588 -62.46 32.82 52.61
CA VAL A 588 -62.94 31.41 52.44
C VAL A 588 -64.34 31.10 51.84
N SER A 589 -64.39 30.29 50.75
CA SER A 589 -65.09 28.97 50.75
C SER A 589 -64.87 28.05 49.53
N LYS A 590 -64.63 26.76 49.81
CA LYS A 590 -65.04 25.48 49.15
C LYS A 590 -65.40 25.44 47.63
N SER A 591 -64.73 24.55 46.87
CA SER A 591 -65.36 23.28 46.39
C SER A 591 -64.46 22.27 45.61
N ARG A 592 -64.32 21.08 46.22
CA ARG A 592 -64.36 19.68 45.70
C ARG A 592 -63.94 19.23 44.27
N VAL A 593 -63.18 18.12 44.29
CA VAL A 593 -63.29 16.84 43.51
C VAL A 593 -62.46 16.59 42.22
N PRO A 594 -61.70 15.47 42.16
CA PRO A 594 -61.07 14.90 40.95
C PRO A 594 -61.67 13.53 40.52
N PRO A 595 -61.43 13.06 39.26
CA PRO A 595 -61.58 11.61 38.97
C PRO A 595 -60.53 10.94 38.02
N ARG A 596 -59.91 9.88 38.57
CA ARG A 596 -59.81 8.50 38.01
C ARG A 596 -58.84 8.12 36.85
N LYS A 597 -58.71 6.79 36.70
CA LYS A 597 -57.80 5.97 35.88
C LYS A 597 -58.61 4.91 35.10
N ARG A 598 -58.01 4.29 34.06
CA ARG A 598 -58.09 2.87 33.57
C ARG A 598 -57.84 2.86 32.04
N VAL A 599 -57.61 1.74 31.33
CA VAL A 599 -57.55 0.30 31.67
C VAL A 599 -56.04 -0.11 31.78
N SER A 600 -55.45 -1.31 31.56
CA SER A 600 -55.85 -2.72 31.28
C SER A 600 -54.90 -3.69 32.05
N VAL A 601 -55.39 -4.70 32.79
CA VAL A 601 -55.74 -6.11 32.45
C VAL A 601 -54.51 -7.03 32.30
N LYS A 602 -54.04 -7.68 33.40
CA LYS A 602 -54.30 -9.09 33.89
C LYS A 602 -53.39 -10.15 33.21
N THR A 603 -52.91 -11.28 33.77
CA THR A 603 -52.86 -11.97 35.11
C THR A 603 -51.70 -13.04 35.05
N THR A 604 -51.25 -13.86 36.02
CA THR A 604 -51.56 -14.24 37.44
C THR A 604 -50.22 -14.63 38.14
N LYS A 605 -50.05 -14.78 39.48
CA LYS A 605 -50.24 -15.95 40.39
C LYS A 605 -49.77 -17.34 39.86
N ARG A 606 -49.20 -18.27 40.66
CA ARG A 606 -49.28 -18.51 42.14
C ARG A 606 -47.97 -19.12 42.76
N THR A 607 -48.04 -19.50 44.04
CA THR A 607 -47.06 -20.00 45.04
C THR A 607 -46.51 -21.45 44.79
N THR A 608 -45.70 -22.16 45.61
CA THR A 608 -45.27 -22.08 47.05
C THR A 608 -44.01 -22.96 47.34
N SER A 609 -43.24 -22.66 48.41
CA SER A 609 -42.42 -23.55 49.30
C SER A 609 -41.40 -24.58 48.68
N THR A 610 -40.54 -25.34 49.38
CA THR A 610 -40.26 -25.59 50.82
C THR A 610 -38.74 -25.87 51.07
N LYS A 611 -38.25 -25.78 52.33
CA LYS A 611 -36.96 -26.33 52.86
C LYS A 611 -37.19 -27.79 53.37
N PRO A 612 -36.19 -28.64 53.79
CA PRO A 612 -35.06 -28.30 54.68
C PRO A 612 -33.75 -29.17 54.67
N ALA A 613 -32.89 -28.90 55.67
CA ALA A 613 -32.05 -29.82 56.49
C ALA A 613 -30.69 -30.43 56.02
N LYS A 614 -29.63 -30.03 56.76
CA LYS A 614 -28.57 -30.83 57.45
C LYS A 614 -27.89 -32.04 56.75
N ARG A 615 -26.57 -31.99 56.57
CA ARG A 615 -25.55 -32.70 57.42
C ARG A 615 -24.09 -32.35 57.06
N SER A 616 -23.24 -32.31 58.09
CA SER A 616 -21.76 -32.36 58.08
C SER A 616 -21.35 -33.61 58.92
N PRO A 617 -20.07 -34.09 59.01
CA PRO A 617 -18.84 -33.37 59.39
C PRO A 617 -17.77 -33.33 58.25
N THR A 618 -16.43 -33.56 58.29
CA THR A 618 -15.46 -34.09 59.30
C THR A 618 -13.99 -33.62 59.07
N ARG A 619 -13.09 -34.11 59.92
CA ARG A 619 -11.60 -33.95 60.05
C ARG A 619 -10.81 -34.60 58.89
N THR A 620 -9.50 -34.35 58.65
CA THR A 620 -8.32 -34.32 59.59
C THR A 620 -7.20 -33.29 59.25
N ARG A 621 -6.16 -33.24 60.13
CA ARG A 621 -5.05 -32.25 60.22
C ARG A 621 -3.70 -32.81 59.70
N LYS A 622 -2.73 -31.93 59.34
CA LYS A 622 -1.39 -31.82 59.98
C LYS A 622 -0.48 -30.65 59.46
N ILE A 623 -0.31 -29.62 60.30
CA ILE A 623 0.94 -29.09 60.94
C ILE A 623 2.24 -28.86 60.11
N SER A 624 3.03 -27.83 60.53
CA SER A 624 4.47 -27.52 60.22
C SER A 624 4.74 -26.59 59.00
N SER A 625 5.62 -25.56 59.02
CA SER A 625 6.32 -24.82 60.10
C SER A 625 6.73 -23.38 59.63
N ARG A 626 7.44 -22.60 60.49
CA ARG A 626 7.92 -21.20 60.31
C ARG A 626 9.46 -21.16 60.43
N PRO A 627 10.22 -20.13 59.96
CA PRO A 627 10.32 -18.77 60.56
C PRO A 627 10.12 -17.63 59.49
N MET A 628 9.96 -16.31 59.75
CA MET A 628 10.67 -15.28 60.56
C MET A 628 12.09 -14.94 60.03
N GLN A 629 12.59 -13.70 59.95
CA GLN A 629 12.13 -12.31 60.25
C GLN A 629 13.01 -11.32 59.40
N PRO A 630 13.11 -9.97 59.59
CA PRO A 630 12.27 -8.97 60.26
C PRO A 630 11.90 -7.76 59.35
N LYS A 631 11.32 -6.68 59.93
CA LYS A 631 11.17 -5.34 59.32
C LYS A 631 11.92 -4.29 60.16
N ARG A 632 12.35 -3.18 59.56
CA ARG A 632 12.58 -1.91 60.28
C ARG A 632 11.75 -0.75 59.68
N LYS A 633 11.36 0.15 60.58
CA LYS A 633 10.71 1.48 60.45
C LYS A 633 11.68 2.49 61.14
N PRO A 634 11.48 3.83 61.25
CA PRO A 634 10.19 4.51 61.47
C PRO A 634 10.06 5.99 60.94
N THR A 635 9.04 6.70 61.46
CA THR A 635 8.87 8.18 61.63
C THR A 635 8.99 9.13 60.42
N LYS A 636 7.96 9.92 60.06
CA LYS A 636 7.24 11.02 60.77
C LYS A 636 8.03 12.34 60.87
N LYS A 637 7.53 13.39 60.18
CA LYS A 637 7.10 14.67 60.79
C LYS A 637 6.13 15.39 59.84
N ALA A 638 5.42 16.39 60.34
CA ALA A 638 4.38 17.18 59.64
C ALA A 638 4.53 18.68 60.00
N MET A 639 3.46 19.48 59.83
CA MET A 639 3.38 20.96 60.03
C MET A 639 3.79 21.80 58.80
N ALA A 640 3.19 22.97 58.52
CA ALA A 640 1.93 23.56 59.03
C ALA A 640 1.31 24.55 58.01
N LYS A 641 0.11 25.05 58.32
CA LYS A 641 -0.67 25.99 57.49
C LYS A 641 -0.28 27.45 57.76
N ARG A 642 -0.39 28.31 56.74
CA ARG A 642 -0.92 29.69 56.78
C ARG A 642 -1.32 30.04 55.33
N ALA A 643 -2.29 30.89 55.01
CA ALA A 643 -3.49 31.48 55.60
C ALA A 643 -3.92 32.55 54.57
N SER A 644 -5.20 32.89 54.44
CA SER A 644 -5.69 33.85 53.42
C SER A 644 -6.77 34.79 53.95
N PRO A 645 -6.76 36.06 53.51
CA PRO A 645 -7.93 36.71 52.90
C PRO A 645 -7.50 37.51 51.62
N SER A 646 -8.29 38.33 50.91
CA SER A 646 -9.64 38.88 51.13
C SER A 646 -10.55 38.73 49.88
N LYS A 647 -11.83 39.07 50.07
CA LYS A 647 -12.99 39.00 49.15
C LYS A 647 -13.20 40.29 48.30
N SER A 648 -14.25 40.23 47.45
CA SER A 648 -15.16 41.34 47.05
C SER A 648 -14.77 42.22 45.83
N MET A 649 -15.67 42.73 44.96
CA MET A 649 -17.05 42.30 44.56
C MET A 649 -17.56 42.99 43.25
N VAL A 650 -18.79 42.65 42.81
CA VAL A 650 -19.74 43.42 41.94
C VAL A 650 -19.44 43.66 40.43
N ARG A 651 -19.92 42.72 39.59
CA ARG A 651 -21.05 42.86 38.63
C ARG A 651 -21.28 44.20 37.86
N LYS A 652 -21.18 44.18 36.51
CA LYS A 652 -22.25 44.67 35.57
C LYS A 652 -22.08 44.24 34.10
N GLN A 653 -23.10 44.54 33.28
CA GLN A 653 -23.49 43.99 31.96
C GLN A 653 -22.88 44.74 30.73
N PRO A 654 -23.12 44.30 29.46
CA PRO A 654 -22.29 44.65 28.29
C PRO A 654 -22.93 45.64 27.30
N SER A 655 -22.21 45.94 26.20
CA SER A 655 -22.76 46.62 25.01
C SER A 655 -22.68 45.75 23.73
N LYS A 656 -23.61 45.99 22.78
CA LYS A 656 -23.78 45.25 21.50
C LYS A 656 -23.42 46.12 20.30
N LYS A 657 -22.90 45.52 19.21
CA LYS A 657 -23.09 45.83 17.76
C LYS A 657 -21.95 45.18 16.96
N LYS A 658 -22.11 44.76 15.70
CA LYS A 658 -23.28 44.29 14.92
C LYS A 658 -22.66 43.50 13.75
N VAL A 659 -23.22 42.35 13.35
CA VAL A 659 -22.88 41.69 12.08
C VAL A 659 -24.16 41.55 11.27
N LEU A 660 -24.15 42.08 10.06
CA LEU A 660 -25.24 41.98 9.12
C LEU A 660 -24.92 40.87 8.11
N THR A 661 -25.81 39.89 8.03
CA THR A 661 -25.82 38.85 6.99
C THR A 661 -27.09 38.99 6.18
N LYS A 662 -27.03 38.83 4.86
CA LYS A 662 -28.17 38.33 4.09
C LYS A 662 -27.73 37.56 2.84
N LEU A 663 -28.69 36.86 2.26
CA LEU A 663 -28.54 35.91 1.15
C LEU A 663 -28.90 36.55 -0.20
N ALA A 664 -28.48 35.83 -1.25
CA ALA A 664 -29.06 35.66 -2.58
C ALA A 664 -30.28 36.49 -3.04
N ILE A 665 -30.22 36.87 -4.33
CA ILE A 665 -31.34 37.08 -5.26
C ILE A 665 -30.90 36.55 -6.64
N SER A 666 -31.84 36.28 -7.55
CA SER A 666 -31.62 35.71 -8.89
C SER A 666 -32.13 36.62 -10.02
N ASN A 667 -31.80 36.23 -11.26
CA ASN A 667 -32.42 36.60 -12.55
C ASN A 667 -32.07 37.96 -13.21
N ARG A 668 -31.98 37.90 -14.56
CA ARG A 668 -32.00 38.98 -15.58
C ARG A 668 -30.80 39.98 -15.59
N SER A 669 -30.37 40.54 -16.74
CA SER A 669 -30.67 40.23 -18.17
C SER A 669 -29.79 41.00 -19.18
N LYS A 670 -29.54 40.35 -20.35
CA LYS A 670 -29.36 40.92 -21.72
C LYS A 670 -28.16 41.85 -22.06
N SER A 671 -27.90 41.93 -23.38
CA SER A 671 -26.83 42.67 -24.09
C SER A 671 -25.39 42.17 -23.85
N ILE A 672 -24.45 42.24 -24.79
CA ILE A 672 -24.41 42.91 -26.11
C ILE A 672 -24.30 41.88 -27.28
N GLN A 673 -24.74 42.25 -28.49
CA GLN A 673 -24.62 41.46 -29.73
C GLN A 673 -23.52 42.01 -30.66
N THR A 674 -22.78 41.11 -31.33
CA THR A 674 -22.31 41.21 -32.74
C THR A 674 -22.01 39.77 -33.21
N THR A 675 -22.77 39.12 -34.12
CA THR A 675 -22.70 39.21 -35.60
C THR A 675 -21.30 38.91 -36.17
N ARG A 676 -21.08 38.01 -37.16
CA ARG A 676 -21.97 37.44 -38.21
C ARG A 676 -21.82 35.91 -38.44
N LYS A 677 -22.96 35.28 -38.79
CA LYS A 677 -23.25 34.24 -39.82
C LYS A 677 -22.20 33.17 -40.26
N LYS A 678 -22.55 31.88 -40.04
CA LYS A 678 -22.83 30.76 -41.02
C LYS A 678 -21.85 30.41 -42.18
N PRO A 679 -21.91 29.20 -42.80
CA PRO A 679 -22.22 27.86 -42.25
C PRO A 679 -21.40 26.67 -42.87
N VAL A 680 -21.63 25.46 -42.31
CA VAL A 680 -21.70 24.11 -42.94
C VAL A 680 -21.17 23.87 -44.37
N GLN A 681 -20.32 22.84 -44.53
CA GLN A 681 -20.44 21.85 -45.61
C GLN A 681 -19.99 20.44 -45.16
N ALA A 682 -20.28 19.42 -45.97
CA ALA A 682 -20.11 17.98 -45.65
C ALA A 682 -19.26 17.25 -46.72
N TYR A 683 -19.52 15.95 -46.94
CA TYR A 683 -18.72 14.98 -47.73
C TYR A 683 -17.38 14.58 -47.07
N ALA A 684 -16.98 13.31 -46.91
CA ALA A 684 -17.40 11.97 -47.35
C ALA A 684 -16.75 11.37 -48.62
N ALA A 685 -16.27 10.12 -48.43
CA ALA A 685 -15.97 9.07 -49.42
C ALA A 685 -14.70 9.19 -50.30
N THR A 686 -14.36 8.04 -50.89
CA THR A 686 -13.36 7.74 -51.96
C THR A 686 -11.94 8.29 -51.78
N ALA A 687 -10.87 7.52 -51.49
CA ALA A 687 -10.39 6.22 -51.99
C ALA A 687 -9.67 6.27 -53.36
N SER A 688 -8.40 5.86 -53.35
CA SER A 688 -7.68 5.33 -54.51
C SER A 688 -6.57 4.36 -54.03
N ARG A 689 -6.16 3.45 -54.93
CA ARG A 689 -5.05 2.51 -54.71
C ARG A 689 -3.85 2.97 -55.54
N SER A 690 -2.63 2.74 -55.07
CA SER A 690 -1.49 2.50 -55.94
C SER A 690 -0.55 1.49 -55.28
N ALA A 691 -0.18 0.45 -56.02
CA ALA A 691 0.85 -0.52 -55.64
C ALA A 691 2.08 -0.35 -56.56
N TYR A 692 3.03 -1.28 -56.49
CA TYR A 692 4.29 -1.32 -57.25
C TYR A 692 5.32 -0.24 -56.85
N SER A 693 6.64 -0.46 -56.97
CA SER A 693 7.38 -1.69 -57.34
C SER A 693 8.68 -1.85 -56.54
N ARG A 694 9.18 -3.09 -56.43
CA ARG A 694 10.60 -3.34 -56.11
C ARG A 694 11.50 -2.88 -57.27
N LYS A 695 12.68 -2.36 -56.96
CA LYS A 695 13.94 -2.78 -57.59
C LYS A 695 15.09 -2.64 -56.58
N GLN A 696 16.31 -2.98 -56.96
CA GLN A 696 17.33 -3.56 -56.07
C GLN A 696 18.75 -3.07 -56.43
N ILE A 697 19.75 -3.53 -55.67
CA ILE A 697 21.14 -3.81 -56.08
C ILE A 697 22.26 -2.76 -55.81
N LYS A 698 23.30 -3.29 -55.12
CA LYS A 698 24.74 -2.96 -55.01
C LYS A 698 25.28 -1.75 -54.22
N LEU A 699 26.44 -2.04 -53.63
CA LEU A 699 27.42 -1.18 -52.95
C LEU A 699 28.57 -0.86 -53.93
N PRO A 700 29.51 0.03 -53.57
CA PRO A 700 30.77 -0.50 -53.02
C PRO A 700 31.36 0.29 -51.82
N LYS A 701 32.49 -0.24 -51.33
CA LYS A 701 33.45 0.24 -50.33
C LYS A 701 34.85 -0.18 -50.84
N PRO A 702 35.98 0.18 -50.19
CA PRO A 702 36.35 1.42 -49.50
C PRO A 702 37.75 1.92 -50.00
N THR A 703 38.37 2.89 -49.34
CA THR A 703 39.85 2.93 -49.26
C THR A 703 40.35 3.61 -47.97
N ILE A 704 41.63 3.47 -47.66
CA ILE A 704 42.25 3.73 -46.35
C ILE A 704 43.67 4.28 -46.56
N LYS A 705 44.11 5.30 -45.79
CA LYS A 705 45.46 5.36 -45.20
C LYS A 705 45.61 6.47 -44.14
N LYS A 706 46.77 6.45 -43.47
CA LYS A 706 47.20 7.27 -42.31
C LYS A 706 48.13 8.43 -42.84
N ARG A 707 48.87 9.26 -42.09
CA ARG A 707 49.50 9.11 -40.76
C ARG A 707 50.19 10.43 -40.26
N THR A 708 50.30 10.58 -38.93
CA THR A 708 51.43 11.20 -38.13
C THR A 708 51.79 12.71 -38.07
N THR A 709 52.00 13.16 -36.81
CA THR A 709 53.05 14.05 -36.22
C THR A 709 53.12 15.59 -36.38
N THR A 710 52.69 16.28 -35.31
CA THR A 710 53.45 17.23 -34.45
C THR A 710 54.58 18.13 -35.00
N LYS A 711 54.50 19.45 -34.70
CA LYS A 711 55.35 20.10 -33.66
C LYS A 711 54.84 21.49 -33.19
N THR A 712 55.51 22.02 -32.17
CA THR A 712 55.28 23.27 -31.41
C THR A 712 55.75 24.53 -32.13
N VAL A 713 55.25 25.73 -31.76
CA VAL A 713 55.99 26.99 -31.44
C VAL A 713 54.99 28.11 -31.04
N THR A 714 55.45 29.33 -30.73
CA THR A 714 54.77 30.30 -29.83
C THR A 714 54.60 31.74 -30.38
N ARG A 715 53.82 32.54 -29.61
CA ARG A 715 53.93 34.00 -29.36
C ARG A 715 53.24 35.05 -30.28
N LYS A 716 52.48 35.89 -29.57
CA LYS A 716 52.36 37.37 -29.62
C LYS A 716 51.53 38.08 -30.73
N LYS A 717 50.61 38.91 -30.23
CA LYS A 717 50.26 40.29 -30.63
C LYS A 717 50.09 40.63 -32.12
N SER A 718 48.88 41.02 -32.50
CA SER A 718 48.54 42.46 -32.57
C SER A 718 47.03 42.72 -32.73
N THR A 719 46.60 43.87 -32.23
CA THR A 719 45.36 44.60 -32.59
C THR A 719 45.84 45.97 -33.12
N PRO A 720 45.12 46.64 -34.05
CA PRO A 720 44.01 47.49 -33.60
C PRO A 720 42.85 47.79 -34.60
N LYS A 721 41.75 48.27 -34.00
CA LYS A 721 40.80 49.32 -34.47
C LYS A 721 40.09 49.23 -35.84
N LYS A 722 38.77 49.42 -35.76
CA LYS A 722 37.92 50.00 -36.83
C LYS A 722 38.12 51.53 -36.92
N ALA A 723 37.70 52.09 -38.05
CA ALA A 723 37.12 53.43 -38.12
C ALA A 723 35.76 53.39 -38.86
N THR A 724 34.80 54.20 -38.37
CA THR A 724 33.81 55.06 -39.07
C THR A 724 33.17 54.67 -40.42
N ALA A 725 31.91 55.01 -40.72
CA ALA A 725 30.78 55.55 -39.93
C ALA A 725 29.46 55.50 -40.77
N SER A 726 28.35 56.05 -40.22
CA SER A 726 27.04 56.27 -40.86
C SER A 726 26.14 55.01 -41.04
N THR A 727 24.80 55.08 -41.12
CA THR A 727 23.90 56.25 -41.06
C THR A 727 22.56 55.96 -40.34
N LYS A 728 22.08 56.95 -39.55
CA LYS A 728 20.68 57.21 -39.14
C LYS A 728 19.87 56.07 -38.44
N ALA A 729 18.67 56.41 -37.99
CA ALA A 729 17.84 55.65 -37.06
C ALA A 729 16.35 55.99 -37.24
N VAL A 730 15.44 55.18 -36.68
CA VAL A 730 14.16 55.59 -36.06
C VAL A 730 13.73 54.50 -35.05
N SER A 731 12.91 54.87 -34.06
CA SER A 731 12.55 54.05 -32.90
C SER A 731 11.38 53.08 -33.10
N THR A 732 11.38 51.98 -32.35
CA THR A 732 10.15 51.40 -31.77
C THR A 732 10.44 50.79 -30.39
N GLN A 733 9.41 50.67 -29.54
CA GLN A 733 9.58 50.32 -28.13
C GLN A 733 9.80 48.82 -27.91
N THR A 734 11.06 48.39 -27.74
CA THR A 734 11.35 47.00 -27.37
C THR A 734 11.02 46.73 -25.90
N ILE A 735 9.93 45.99 -25.64
CA ILE A 735 9.70 45.35 -24.34
C ILE A 735 10.83 44.35 -24.11
N LEU A 736 11.71 44.64 -23.15
CA LEU A 736 12.84 43.78 -22.79
C LEU A 736 12.35 42.48 -22.11
N GLN A 737 11.98 41.50 -22.93
CA GLN A 737 11.85 40.10 -22.51
C GLN A 737 13.23 39.55 -22.15
N TYR A 738 13.66 39.77 -20.91
CA TYR A 738 14.84 39.14 -20.35
C TYR A 738 14.60 37.64 -20.17
N GLU A 739 15.01 36.84 -21.16
CA GLU A 739 15.03 35.38 -21.04
C GLU A 739 15.82 34.94 -19.80
N SER A 740 15.23 34.05 -18.99
CA SER A 740 15.93 33.52 -17.81
C SER A 740 17.01 32.53 -18.26
N TYR A 741 18.27 32.96 -18.28
CA TYR A 741 19.39 32.11 -18.63
C TYR A 741 19.50 30.93 -17.64
N ARG A 742 19.05 29.76 -18.07
CA ARG A 742 19.09 28.50 -17.32
C ARG A 742 20.05 27.58 -18.03
N ASP A 743 21.29 27.43 -17.52
CA ASP A 743 22.05 26.21 -17.85
C ASP A 743 21.28 25.03 -17.27
N THR A 744 20.56 24.34 -18.15
CA THR A 744 19.58 23.34 -17.75
C THR A 744 20.23 22.11 -17.10
N LYS A 745 21.57 21.96 -17.12
CA LYS A 745 22.26 20.75 -16.68
C LYS A 745 22.14 20.49 -15.17
N PHE A 746 22.24 21.51 -14.31
CA PHE A 746 22.37 21.32 -12.85
C PHE A 746 21.11 21.68 -12.03
N ILE A 747 20.57 22.89 -12.22
CA ILE A 747 19.43 23.39 -11.43
C ILE A 747 18.12 23.09 -12.17
N ARG A 748 17.19 22.40 -11.49
CA ARG A 748 15.84 22.11 -12.02
C ARG A 748 14.93 23.34 -11.91
N SER A 749 15.04 24.08 -10.81
CA SER A 749 14.35 25.36 -10.62
C SER A 749 15.05 26.19 -9.54
N LEU A 750 15.32 27.46 -9.85
CA LEU A 750 15.56 28.51 -8.86
C LEU A 750 14.19 29.20 -8.64
N THR A 751 13.84 29.54 -7.39
CA THR A 751 12.68 30.39 -7.07
C THR A 751 13.00 31.28 -5.87
N ILE A 752 12.51 32.53 -5.85
CA ILE A 752 12.66 33.44 -4.70
C ILE A 752 11.40 33.40 -3.83
N SER A 753 11.58 33.35 -2.51
CA SER A 753 10.49 33.32 -1.52
C SER A 753 10.75 34.30 -0.36
N ASN A 754 9.75 34.55 0.49
CA ASN A 754 9.81 35.51 1.61
C ASN A 754 10.13 36.97 1.19
N MET A 755 9.78 37.36 -0.03
CA MET A 755 10.02 38.70 -0.59
C MET A 755 8.67 39.39 -0.89
N PRO A 756 8.19 40.29 -0.01
CA PRO A 756 6.93 41.02 -0.23
C PRO A 756 7.11 42.12 -1.28
N SER A 757 6.02 42.47 -1.97
CA SER A 757 6.01 43.50 -3.02
C SER A 757 6.18 44.92 -2.51
N LYS A 758 5.82 45.19 -1.24
CA LYS A 758 6.08 46.47 -0.56
C LYS A 758 6.73 46.23 0.80
N ILE A 759 7.72 47.06 1.14
CA ILE A 759 8.37 47.11 2.45
C ILE A 759 8.51 48.56 2.94
N ASP A 760 8.84 48.70 4.20
CA ASP A 760 9.08 49.99 4.86
C ASP A 760 10.37 49.97 5.74
N TYR A 761 10.98 48.80 5.90
CA TYR A 761 12.24 48.57 6.62
C TYR A 761 13.47 48.51 5.69
N SER A 762 14.68 48.65 6.25
CA SER A 762 15.94 48.67 5.49
C SER A 762 16.43 47.30 5.02
N THR A 763 16.13 46.23 5.76
CA THR A 763 16.82 44.94 5.61
C THR A 763 15.84 43.81 5.28
N ILE A 764 15.81 43.36 4.02
CA ILE A 764 15.03 42.20 3.60
C ILE A 764 15.85 40.91 3.71
N ILE A 765 15.17 39.78 3.92
CA ILE A 765 15.77 38.44 3.76
C ILE A 765 14.91 37.60 2.81
N PRO A 766 15.07 37.78 1.49
CA PRO A 766 14.61 36.81 0.51
C PRO A 766 15.28 35.46 0.77
N VAL A 767 14.53 34.38 0.56
CA VAL A 767 15.02 33.01 0.65
C VAL A 767 15.01 32.42 -0.75
N ILE A 768 16.20 32.26 -1.34
CA ILE A 768 16.36 31.50 -2.58
C ILE A 768 16.04 30.04 -2.27
N LYS A 769 15.16 29.44 -3.07
CA LYS A 769 14.83 28.03 -3.05
C LYS A 769 15.34 27.37 -4.32
N LEU A 770 16.39 26.57 -4.18
CA LEU A 770 16.99 25.77 -5.26
C LEU A 770 16.38 24.37 -5.26
N LYS A 771 16.13 23.82 -6.45
CA LYS A 771 15.90 22.38 -6.65
C LYS A 771 16.89 21.82 -7.66
N TRP A 772 17.45 20.65 -7.36
CA TRP A 772 18.52 20.05 -8.14
C TRP A 772 18.01 19.03 -9.18
N ARG A 773 18.80 18.77 -10.23
CA ARG A 773 18.62 17.58 -11.08
C ARG A 773 19.33 16.39 -10.42
N LYS A 774 18.57 15.34 -10.09
CA LYS A 774 19.03 14.23 -9.22
C LYS A 774 20.23 13.44 -9.76
N SER A 775 20.42 13.37 -11.07
CA SER A 775 21.40 12.46 -11.71
C SER A 775 22.87 12.86 -11.56
N ILE A 776 23.20 14.14 -11.36
CA ILE A 776 24.60 14.63 -11.40
C ILE A 776 25.18 14.83 -10.00
N ILE A 777 24.32 15.08 -9.00
CA ILE A 777 24.73 15.70 -7.72
C ILE A 777 24.84 14.68 -6.56
N GLN A 778 24.23 13.49 -6.67
CA GLN A 778 24.19 12.50 -5.58
C GLN A 778 25.56 11.95 -5.14
N SER A 779 26.58 12.05 -5.98
CA SER A 779 27.97 11.66 -5.69
C SER A 779 28.75 12.70 -4.87
N MET A 780 28.30 13.96 -4.80
CA MET A 780 29.06 15.04 -4.17
C MET A 780 28.82 15.13 -2.66
N VAL A 781 29.91 15.22 -1.88
CA VAL A 781 29.85 15.38 -0.41
C VAL A 781 29.62 16.84 -0.02
N THR A 782 30.23 17.77 -0.74
CA THR A 782 29.87 19.19 -0.73
C THR A 782 29.99 19.76 -2.13
N TYR A 783 29.27 20.84 -2.40
CA TYR A 783 29.43 21.61 -3.63
C TYR A 783 29.47 23.10 -3.28
N PRO A 784 30.58 23.83 -3.53
CA PRO A 784 30.64 25.26 -3.29
C PRO A 784 29.85 25.98 -4.37
N ILE A 785 28.94 26.87 -3.97
CA ILE A 785 28.33 27.84 -4.87
C ILE A 785 28.70 29.26 -4.43
N LYS A 786 28.90 30.15 -5.40
CA LYS A 786 29.01 31.59 -5.15
C LYS A 786 27.65 32.22 -5.45
N ILE A 787 27.10 32.99 -4.52
CA ILE A 787 25.82 33.67 -4.72
C ILE A 787 26.03 35.17 -4.69
N GLU A 788 25.51 35.83 -5.73
CA GLU A 788 25.56 37.28 -5.92
C GLU A 788 24.12 37.80 -5.94
N ALA A 789 23.81 38.81 -5.12
CA ALA A 789 22.56 39.56 -5.21
C ALA A 789 22.87 40.99 -5.67
N GLN A 790 22.48 41.28 -6.90
CA GLN A 790 22.57 42.61 -7.49
C GLN A 790 21.27 43.35 -7.24
N VAL A 791 21.35 44.57 -6.71
CA VAL A 791 20.20 45.44 -6.45
C VAL A 791 20.33 46.68 -7.32
N SER A 792 19.27 46.98 -8.05
CA SER A 792 19.15 48.15 -8.93
C SER A 792 17.84 48.87 -8.67
N ALA A 793 17.90 50.19 -8.46
CA ALA A 793 16.70 51.03 -8.46
C ALA A 793 16.16 51.20 -9.89
N PHE A 794 14.84 51.39 -10.04
CA PHE A 794 14.19 51.70 -11.32
C PHE A 794 14.19 53.19 -11.68
N ASP A 795 14.39 54.09 -10.72
CA ASP A 795 14.39 55.53 -10.94
C ASP A 795 15.59 55.96 -11.78
N LYS A 796 15.32 56.52 -12.97
CA LYS A 796 16.36 57.01 -13.91
C LYS A 796 17.24 58.10 -13.30
N ARG A 797 16.75 58.87 -12.32
CA ARG A 797 17.53 59.92 -11.62
C ARG A 797 18.47 59.34 -10.56
N ASN A 798 18.25 58.11 -10.11
CA ASN A 798 18.94 57.52 -8.97
C ASN A 798 19.77 56.30 -9.42
N ARG A 799 21.05 56.51 -9.77
CA ARG A 799 21.98 55.48 -10.29
C ARG A 799 22.41 54.42 -9.25
N PHE A 800 21.54 54.05 -8.32
CA PHE A 800 21.78 53.01 -7.32
C PHE A 800 21.82 51.62 -7.97
N LYS A 801 22.99 51.22 -8.46
CA LYS A 801 23.36 49.84 -8.79
C LYS A 801 24.40 49.37 -7.77
N ALA A 802 23.98 48.49 -6.85
CA ALA A 802 24.82 47.97 -5.80
C ALA A 802 24.83 46.43 -5.82
N THR A 803 26.03 45.83 -5.73
CA THR A 803 26.16 44.42 -5.34
C THR A 803 25.92 44.35 -3.84
N ALA A 804 24.64 44.22 -3.45
CA ALA A 804 24.24 44.32 -2.04
C ALA A 804 24.57 43.07 -1.21
N PHE A 805 24.93 41.95 -1.86
CA PHE A 805 25.39 40.74 -1.21
C PHE A 805 26.24 39.88 -2.16
N GLN A 806 27.34 39.33 -1.64
CA GLN A 806 28.15 38.31 -2.31
C GLN A 806 28.74 37.37 -1.25
N GLU A 807 28.34 36.09 -1.24
CA GLU A 807 28.84 35.10 -0.27
C GLU A 807 29.05 33.74 -0.96
N THR A 808 30.17 33.07 -0.65
CA THR A 808 30.48 31.72 -1.14
C THR A 808 29.98 30.70 -0.13
N ILE A 809 28.89 30.01 -0.48
CA ILE A 809 28.21 29.05 0.41
C ILE A 809 28.59 27.63 0.01
N LYS A 810 29.20 26.88 0.93
CA LYS A 810 29.44 25.44 0.79
C LYS A 810 28.14 24.68 1.06
N LEU A 811 27.58 24.04 0.05
CA LEU A 811 26.36 23.23 0.19
C LEU A 811 26.68 21.85 0.77
N GLU A 812 25.90 21.40 1.74
CA GLU A 812 25.98 20.04 2.29
C GLU A 812 25.34 18.99 1.35
N LYS A 813 25.85 17.75 1.39
CA LYS A 813 25.27 16.55 0.76
C LYS A 813 23.77 16.38 1.00
N SER A 814 23.27 16.78 2.17
CA SER A 814 21.85 16.76 2.54
C SER A 814 21.03 17.77 1.72
N SER A 815 21.43 19.05 1.71
CA SER A 815 20.88 20.16 0.92
C SER A 815 20.91 19.89 -0.60
N LEU A 816 21.81 19.01 -1.03
CA LEU A 816 22.00 18.58 -2.42
C LEU A 816 21.06 17.44 -2.87
N LYS A 817 20.34 16.76 -1.96
CA LYS A 817 19.49 15.59 -2.30
C LYS A 817 18.16 15.92 -2.99
N ASP A 818 17.59 17.11 -2.76
CA ASP A 818 16.32 17.53 -3.38
C ASP A 818 16.19 19.06 -3.51
N THR A 819 16.05 19.75 -2.38
CA THR A 819 15.74 21.19 -2.29
C THR A 819 16.66 21.87 -1.26
N CYS A 820 17.21 23.03 -1.60
CA CYS A 820 18.00 23.87 -0.70
C CYS A 820 17.37 25.27 -0.52
N TYR A 821 17.50 25.85 0.67
CA TYR A 821 16.96 27.16 1.05
C TYR A 821 18.10 28.09 1.53
N LEU A 822 18.31 29.20 0.82
CA LEU A 822 19.46 30.07 1.01
C LEU A 822 18.94 31.48 1.36
N PRO A 823 18.86 31.82 2.66
CA PRO A 823 18.43 33.14 3.11
C PRO A 823 19.54 34.16 2.87
N ILE A 824 19.22 35.25 2.18
CA ILE A 824 20.20 36.27 1.80
C ILE A 824 19.78 37.62 2.40
N PRO A 825 20.52 38.18 3.37
CA PRO A 825 20.24 39.50 3.89
C PRO A 825 20.67 40.56 2.88
N ILE A 826 19.75 41.48 2.56
CA ILE A 826 20.00 42.63 1.69
C ILE A 826 19.64 43.88 2.48
N ASN A 827 20.64 44.72 2.74
CA ASN A 827 20.44 46.03 3.34
C ASN A 827 20.33 47.10 2.23
N LEU A 828 19.29 47.91 2.32
CA LEU A 828 18.96 48.98 1.38
C LEU A 828 19.30 50.37 1.96
N ASN A 829 20.03 50.42 3.08
CA ASN A 829 20.45 51.62 3.80
C ASN A 829 19.27 52.59 4.00
N ASN A 830 19.35 53.83 3.48
CA ASN A 830 18.26 54.81 3.50
C ASN A 830 17.51 54.94 2.16
N SER A 831 17.90 54.18 1.12
CA SER A 831 17.34 54.27 -0.23
C SER A 831 15.86 53.87 -0.27
N THR A 832 15.02 54.67 -0.96
CA THR A 832 13.57 54.45 -1.12
C THR A 832 13.19 54.47 -2.60
N GLY A 833 11.99 53.98 -2.96
CA GLY A 833 11.55 53.83 -4.35
C GLY A 833 11.37 52.37 -4.76
N GLU A 834 11.35 52.10 -6.06
CA GLU A 834 11.25 50.73 -6.60
C GLU A 834 12.62 50.12 -6.92
N PHE A 835 12.77 48.85 -6.55
CA PHE A 835 14.02 48.09 -6.65
C PHE A 835 13.77 46.75 -7.34
N GLN A 836 14.68 46.37 -8.23
CA GLN A 836 14.85 45.00 -8.70
C GLN A 836 16.01 44.36 -7.93
N VAL A 837 15.80 43.14 -7.42
CA VAL A 837 16.88 42.25 -6.99
C VAL A 837 17.03 41.13 -8.01
N LYS A 838 18.23 40.99 -8.56
CA LYS A 838 18.65 39.87 -9.41
C LYS A 838 19.61 38.98 -8.61
N PHE A 839 19.24 37.72 -8.44
CA PHE A 839 20.09 36.72 -7.83
C PHE A 839 20.78 35.89 -8.90
N ILE A 840 22.08 35.68 -8.73
CA ILE A 840 22.94 34.89 -9.62
C ILE A 840 23.61 33.81 -8.78
N VAL A 841 23.39 32.55 -9.14
CA VAL A 841 24.03 31.39 -8.51
C VAL A 841 25.09 30.86 -9.45
N ARG A 842 26.32 30.72 -8.97
CA ARG A 842 27.47 30.24 -9.74
C ARG A 842 28.12 29.00 -9.13
N ASP A 843 28.79 28.21 -9.97
CA ASP A 843 29.77 27.21 -9.53
C ASP A 843 30.91 27.92 -8.76
N GLY A 844 31.14 27.54 -7.51
CA GLY A 844 32.15 28.18 -6.65
C GLY A 844 33.60 27.84 -7.00
N LYS A 845 33.86 26.93 -7.95
CA LYS A 845 35.17 26.64 -8.53
C LYS A 845 35.33 27.17 -9.95
N LYS A 846 34.26 27.16 -10.75
CA LYS A 846 34.30 27.49 -12.19
C LYS A 846 33.69 28.85 -12.56
N SER A 847 33.05 29.56 -11.63
CA SER A 847 32.32 30.84 -11.85
C SER A 847 31.16 30.82 -12.87
N ASN A 848 30.95 29.69 -13.56
CA ASN A 848 29.82 29.39 -14.45
C ASN A 848 28.48 29.69 -13.76
N ILE A 849 27.56 30.36 -14.46
CA ILE A 849 26.21 30.66 -13.96
C ILE A 849 25.36 29.38 -14.01
N LEU A 850 24.97 28.88 -12.84
CA LEU A 850 24.10 27.71 -12.67
C LEU A 850 22.61 28.08 -12.75
N GLY A 851 22.29 29.35 -12.54
CA GLY A 851 20.95 29.90 -12.73
C GLY A 851 20.81 31.34 -12.23
N THR A 852 19.84 32.05 -12.78
CA THR A 852 19.44 33.41 -12.35
C THR A 852 17.94 33.51 -12.15
N GLU A 853 17.51 34.40 -11.25
CA GLU A 853 16.10 34.72 -10.98
C GLU A 853 16.02 36.14 -10.44
N PHE A 854 14.89 36.84 -10.65
CA PHE A 854 14.73 38.22 -10.18
C PHE A 854 13.35 38.50 -9.58
N ARG A 855 13.28 39.51 -8.71
CA ARG A 855 12.04 40.02 -8.13
C ARG A 855 12.10 41.53 -7.95
N THR A 856 10.98 42.19 -8.17
CA THR A 856 10.79 43.62 -7.93
C THR A 856 10.02 43.85 -6.63
N PHE A 857 10.29 44.97 -5.96
CA PHE A 857 9.58 45.42 -4.77
C PHE A 857 9.76 46.94 -4.57
N SER A 858 8.82 47.59 -3.89
CA SER A 858 8.91 49.01 -3.52
C SER A 858 9.26 49.18 -2.03
N ARG A 859 10.21 50.06 -1.70
CA ARG A 859 10.45 50.52 -0.32
C ARG A 859 9.88 51.92 -0.10
N ILE A 860 8.94 52.03 0.82
CA ILE A 860 8.28 53.27 1.22
C ILE A 860 9.13 53.99 2.28
N LYS A 861 9.17 55.33 2.24
CA LYS A 861 9.80 56.17 3.27
C LYS A 861 8.96 56.16 4.55
N VAL A 862 9.50 55.65 5.65
CA VAL A 862 8.85 55.68 6.98
C VAL A 862 9.16 56.99 7.68
N PRO A 863 8.15 57.78 8.10
CA PRO A 863 8.35 58.92 8.98
C PRO A 863 9.05 58.54 10.29
N SER A 864 9.92 59.41 10.80
CA SER A 864 10.75 59.14 11.99
C SER A 864 9.92 58.80 13.24
N ASP A 865 8.77 59.44 13.42
CA ASP A 865 7.81 59.18 14.50
C ASP A 865 7.18 57.77 14.46
N LYS A 866 7.21 57.12 13.29
CA LYS A 866 6.65 55.79 13.01
C LYS A 866 7.72 54.69 12.93
N LYS A 867 9.01 55.04 13.02
CA LYS A 867 10.13 54.08 12.95
C LYS A 867 10.29 53.28 14.26
N HIS A 868 9.90 52.01 14.23
CA HIS A 868 10.27 51.05 15.27
C HIS A 868 11.77 50.70 15.19
N GLN A 869 12.36 50.21 16.30
CA GLN A 869 13.74 49.72 16.33
C GLN A 869 13.81 48.38 17.06
N ILE A 870 14.47 47.37 16.48
CA ILE A 870 14.84 46.14 17.19
C ILE A 870 16.25 46.37 17.74
N THR A 871 16.40 46.40 19.06
CA THR A 871 17.66 46.70 19.74
C THR A 871 18.42 45.46 20.19
N ARG A 872 17.76 44.29 20.23
CA ARG A 872 18.42 43.00 20.46
C ARG A 872 17.63 41.87 19.82
N LEU A 873 18.34 41.01 19.10
CA LEU A 873 17.89 39.69 18.68
C LEU A 873 19.05 38.72 18.94
N SER A 874 19.04 38.07 20.11
CA SER A 874 20.11 37.15 20.52
C SER A 874 19.53 35.84 21.02
N ILE A 875 19.96 34.74 20.42
CA ILE A 875 19.91 33.41 21.05
C ILE A 875 21.25 33.17 21.76
N ALA A 876 21.26 32.40 22.85
CA ALA A 876 22.51 31.92 23.41
C ALA A 876 23.17 30.90 22.44
N PRO A 877 24.52 30.84 22.37
CA PRO A 877 25.21 29.85 21.55
C PRO A 877 24.89 28.42 22.03
N ASN A 878 25.14 27.44 21.14
CA ASN A 878 25.10 26.02 21.46
C ASN A 878 23.75 25.45 21.96
N GLN A 879 22.63 26.11 21.63
CA GLN A 879 21.27 25.64 21.98
C GLN A 879 20.59 24.81 20.87
N VAL A 880 19.95 23.71 21.26
CA VAL A 880 19.21 22.75 20.40
C VAL A 880 17.97 22.26 21.15
N GLY A 881 16.85 22.07 20.45
CA GLY A 881 15.54 21.83 21.07
C GLY A 881 15.10 23.04 21.89
N ASP A 882 14.61 22.83 23.12
CA ASP A 882 14.10 23.91 23.98
C ASP A 882 15.18 24.97 24.26
N SER A 883 15.00 26.14 23.67
CA SER A 883 15.95 27.24 23.61
C SER A 883 15.25 28.57 23.92
N LYS A 884 15.99 29.61 24.33
CA LYS A 884 15.44 30.96 24.56
C LYS A 884 16.06 31.99 23.63
N VAL A 885 15.21 32.73 22.91
CA VAL A 885 15.62 33.92 22.15
C VAL A 885 15.25 35.17 22.93
N ASN A 886 16.23 35.98 23.31
CA ASN A 886 15.99 37.30 23.86
C ASN A 886 15.76 38.32 22.73
N VAL A 887 14.59 38.94 22.74
CA VAL A 887 14.14 39.96 21.78
C VAL A 887 13.89 41.26 22.52
N ARG A 888 14.54 42.35 22.10
CA ARG A 888 14.26 43.72 22.59
C ARG A 888 13.82 44.60 21.42
N ILE A 889 12.69 45.28 21.58
CA ILE A 889 12.08 46.15 20.57
C ILE A 889 11.70 47.48 21.23
N ASN A 890 12.19 48.59 20.68
CA ASN A 890 11.68 49.92 20.96
C ASN A 890 10.52 50.20 19.98
N ALA A 891 9.28 50.11 20.46
CA ALA A 891 8.10 50.59 19.76
C ALA A 891 8.06 52.13 19.79
N THR A 892 7.21 52.75 18.95
CA THR A 892 7.16 54.21 18.83
C THR A 892 6.35 54.87 19.95
N LYS A 893 5.20 54.31 20.31
CA LYS A 893 4.40 54.73 21.48
C LYS A 893 3.95 53.52 22.33
N ASN A 894 3.62 53.78 23.59
CA ASN A 894 2.98 52.82 24.49
C ASN A 894 1.67 52.25 23.91
N ASN A 895 1.18 51.15 24.50
CA ASN A 895 -0.10 50.52 24.21
C ASN A 895 -0.32 50.07 22.74
N THR A 896 0.76 49.86 21.99
CA THR A 896 0.75 49.53 20.56
C THR A 896 0.25 48.09 20.30
N ARG A 897 -0.77 47.94 19.45
CA ARG A 897 -1.16 46.63 18.87
C ARG A 897 -0.18 46.25 17.76
N GLY A 898 0.42 45.07 17.87
CA GLY A 898 1.40 44.59 16.90
C GLY A 898 1.45 43.07 16.77
N LYS A 899 2.24 42.60 15.80
CA LYS A 899 2.46 41.20 15.45
C LYS A 899 3.97 40.92 15.41
N ILE A 900 4.45 40.09 16.33
CA ILE A 900 5.79 39.51 16.29
C ILE A 900 5.72 38.17 15.55
N THR A 901 6.66 37.92 14.64
CA THR A 901 6.87 36.64 13.96
C THR A 901 8.35 36.29 13.99
N LEU A 902 8.70 35.06 14.31
CA LEU A 902 10.09 34.56 14.40
C LEU A 902 10.26 33.31 13.54
N TRP A 903 11.30 33.29 12.73
CA TRP A 903 11.63 32.20 11.81
C TRP A 903 13.06 31.72 12.04
N GLY A 904 13.29 30.41 11.92
CA GLY A 904 14.60 29.83 11.68
C GLY A 904 14.75 29.47 10.21
N ILE A 905 15.89 29.78 9.61
CA ILE A 905 16.15 29.50 8.19
C ILE A 905 17.56 28.91 8.04
N SER A 906 17.69 27.73 7.44
CA SER A 906 18.98 27.08 7.12
C SER A 906 18.96 26.54 5.70
N GLN A 907 20.10 25.99 5.24
CA GLN A 907 20.22 25.35 3.92
C GLN A 907 19.12 24.33 3.60
N ARG A 908 18.47 23.76 4.62
CA ARG A 908 17.53 22.63 4.48
C ARG A 908 16.06 23.04 4.60
N GLY A 909 15.75 24.21 5.17
CA GLY A 909 14.37 24.63 5.36
C GLY A 909 14.17 25.97 6.04
N MET A 910 12.91 26.42 6.04
CA MET A 910 12.43 27.58 6.79
C MET A 910 11.32 27.13 7.74
N MET A 911 11.52 27.32 9.05
CA MET A 911 10.57 26.96 10.10
C MET A 911 10.09 28.21 10.85
N LYS A 912 8.80 28.25 11.17
CA LYS A 912 8.19 29.32 11.97
C LYS A 912 8.24 28.95 13.44
N PHE A 913 9.11 29.58 14.21
CA PHE A 913 9.25 29.29 15.64
C PHE A 913 8.21 29.99 16.51
N TYR A 914 7.77 31.20 16.14
CA TYR A 914 6.85 31.98 16.96
C TYR A 914 5.97 32.91 16.13
N GLU A 915 4.73 33.11 16.59
CA GLU A 915 3.84 34.17 16.11
C GLU A 915 2.95 34.65 17.26
N LYS A 916 3.00 35.94 17.57
CA LYS A 916 2.15 36.56 18.60
C LYS A 916 1.59 37.89 18.13
N LYS A 917 0.27 37.95 17.98
CA LYS A 917 -0.50 39.19 17.87
C LYS A 917 -0.87 39.64 19.29
N ALA A 918 -0.48 40.85 19.70
CA ALA A 918 -0.70 41.34 21.06
C ALA A 918 -0.80 42.87 21.13
N LYS A 919 -1.37 43.39 22.23
CA LYS A 919 -1.25 44.80 22.63
C LYS A 919 -0.06 44.91 23.58
N PHE A 920 1.03 45.51 23.14
CA PHE A 920 2.24 45.72 23.93
C PHE A 920 2.06 47.01 24.74
N ARG A 921 2.09 46.90 26.08
CA ARG A 921 1.79 48.03 26.98
C ARG A 921 2.91 49.09 26.97
N GLN A 922 4.16 48.66 27.10
CA GLN A 922 5.35 49.51 27.20
C GLN A 922 5.97 49.84 25.83
N LYS A 923 6.67 50.98 25.74
CA LYS A 923 7.48 51.41 24.58
C LYS A 923 8.70 50.51 24.38
N LYS A 924 9.43 50.19 25.44
CA LYS A 924 10.49 49.18 25.46
C LYS A 924 9.85 47.81 25.69
N ILE A 925 9.96 46.90 24.74
CA ILE A 925 9.39 45.54 24.78
C ILE A 925 10.57 44.56 24.91
N SER A 926 10.66 43.84 26.03
CA SER A 926 11.61 42.73 26.21
C SER A 926 10.84 41.41 26.26
N LEU A 927 11.30 40.40 25.53
CA LEU A 927 10.69 39.07 25.47
C LEU A 927 11.76 37.98 25.40
N ASP A 928 11.71 37.04 26.35
CA ASP A 928 12.32 35.72 26.18
C ASP A 928 11.31 34.82 25.47
N ILE A 929 11.57 34.52 24.21
CA ILE A 929 10.73 33.64 23.40
C ILE A 929 11.26 32.20 23.52
N PRO A 930 10.52 31.27 24.15
CA PRO A 930 10.87 29.85 24.11
C PRO A 930 10.61 29.31 22.70
N ILE A 931 11.62 28.65 22.13
CA ILE A 931 11.55 28.02 20.80
C ILE A 931 12.11 26.59 20.84
N LEU A 932 11.60 25.72 19.97
CA LEU A 932 12.07 24.34 19.81
C LEU A 932 12.84 24.25 18.49
N ILE A 933 14.15 24.04 18.55
CA ILE A 933 15.03 24.06 17.35
C ILE A 933 15.37 22.62 16.89
N PRO A 934 15.03 22.21 15.65
CA PRO A 934 15.39 20.90 15.12
C PRO A 934 16.91 20.74 14.87
N PRO A 935 17.54 19.62 15.23
CA PRO A 935 18.97 19.40 15.02
C PRO A 935 19.39 19.41 13.55
N SER A 936 18.52 18.98 12.63
CA SER A 936 18.82 19.06 11.19
C SER A 936 18.92 20.52 10.71
N MET A 937 18.22 21.45 11.36
CA MET A 937 18.37 22.89 11.07
C MET A 937 19.72 23.42 11.59
N CYS A 938 20.12 22.92 12.77
CA CYS A 938 21.36 23.25 13.48
C CYS A 938 22.65 22.66 12.88
N SER A 939 22.58 21.68 11.97
CA SER A 939 23.79 21.02 11.48
C SER A 939 24.64 21.87 10.53
N SER A 940 24.08 22.98 10.07
CA SER A 940 24.65 23.93 9.12
C SER A 940 24.59 25.34 9.71
N GLN A 941 25.26 26.32 9.11
CA GLN A 941 24.98 27.72 9.43
C GLN A 941 23.51 28.02 9.14
N TRP A 942 22.84 28.59 10.13
CA TRP A 942 21.44 29.02 10.04
C TRP A 942 21.31 30.47 10.49
N MET A 943 20.16 31.08 10.17
CA MET A 943 19.82 32.43 10.58
C MET A 943 18.48 32.46 11.30
N LEU A 944 18.43 33.26 12.36
CA LEU A 944 17.21 33.58 13.09
C LEU A 944 16.68 34.91 12.57
N TYR A 945 15.44 34.94 12.06
CA TYR A 945 14.82 36.12 11.43
C TYR A 945 13.56 36.55 12.18
N LEU A 946 13.55 37.78 12.70
CA LEU A 946 12.47 38.39 13.44
C LEU A 946 11.78 39.46 12.57
N VAL A 947 10.44 39.47 12.55
CA VAL A 947 9.63 40.54 11.97
C VAL A 947 8.61 41.04 12.99
N PHE A 948 8.65 42.33 13.29
CA PHE A 948 7.65 43.03 14.09
C PHE A 948 6.84 43.97 13.19
N ASN A 949 5.51 43.86 13.24
CA ASN A 949 4.59 44.63 12.39
C ASN A 949 3.59 45.35 13.31
N ALA A 950 3.48 46.67 13.26
CA ALA A 950 2.57 47.44 14.10
C ALA A 950 2.20 48.79 13.45
N ARG A 951 0.93 49.21 13.60
CA ARG A 951 0.40 50.49 13.06
C ARG A 951 0.69 50.76 11.57
N GLY A 952 0.80 49.72 10.75
CA GLY A 952 1.08 49.84 9.31
C GLY A 952 2.57 49.89 8.96
N THR A 953 3.46 50.03 9.95
CA THR A 953 4.91 49.91 9.78
C THR A 953 5.44 48.56 10.24
N SER A 954 6.55 48.11 9.68
CA SER A 954 7.23 46.88 10.01
C SER A 954 8.72 47.10 10.21
N ILE A 955 9.34 46.28 11.05
CA ILE A 955 10.79 46.19 11.17
C ILE A 955 11.24 44.74 11.26
N SER A 956 12.33 44.45 10.56
CA SER A 956 13.03 43.19 10.54
C SER A 956 14.35 43.26 11.33
N ALA A 957 14.79 42.12 11.84
CA ALA A 957 16.16 41.91 12.30
C ALA A 957 16.56 40.46 12.07
N TYR A 958 17.86 40.20 11.98
CA TYR A 958 18.39 38.83 11.94
C TYR A 958 19.67 38.70 12.74
N THR A 959 20.05 37.46 13.02
CA THR A 959 21.38 37.12 13.50
C THR A 959 21.83 35.80 12.84
N LYS A 960 23.10 35.73 12.41
CA LYS A 960 23.73 34.48 11.96
C LYS A 960 24.08 33.68 13.21
N THR A 961 23.64 32.44 13.26
CA THR A 961 23.83 31.55 14.41
C THR A 961 24.76 30.40 14.02
N PRO A 962 25.91 30.21 14.71
CA PRO A 962 26.82 29.12 14.42
C PRO A 962 26.15 27.75 14.70
N PRO A 963 26.55 26.68 13.99
CA PRO A 963 26.01 25.34 14.22
C PRO A 963 26.31 24.88 15.66
N PRO A 964 25.31 24.67 16.52
CA PRO A 964 25.45 24.57 17.98
C PRO A 964 26.06 23.27 18.54
N LEU A 965 26.66 22.39 17.71
CA LEU A 965 26.97 21.02 18.10
C LEU A 965 28.37 20.56 17.66
N SER A 966 29.22 20.29 18.67
CA SER A 966 30.38 19.40 18.61
C SER A 966 30.12 18.04 19.30
N LYS A 967 28.87 17.78 19.73
CA LYS A 967 28.54 16.62 20.59
C LYS A 967 28.27 15.36 19.77
N ILE A 968 29.20 14.42 19.92
CA ILE A 968 29.16 13.02 19.49
C ILE A 968 27.82 12.37 19.92
N ILE A 969 27.26 11.50 19.07
CA ILE A 969 26.27 10.51 19.51
C ILE A 969 27.03 9.19 19.72
N ASN A 970 26.95 8.60 20.91
CA ASN A 970 27.65 7.36 21.19
C ASN A 970 26.76 6.18 20.73
N PHE A 971 27.32 5.31 19.90
CA PHE A 971 26.61 4.20 19.27
C PHE A 971 27.35 2.90 19.56
N SER A 972 26.69 1.99 20.25
CA SER A 972 27.20 0.63 20.48
C SER A 972 26.23 -0.39 19.90
N LEU A 973 26.75 -1.33 19.12
CA LEU A 973 26.04 -2.55 18.72
C LEU A 973 26.44 -3.64 19.70
N SER A 974 25.55 -3.95 20.66
CA SER A 974 25.67 -5.15 21.49
C SER A 974 24.91 -6.29 20.81
N GLY A 975 25.60 -7.38 20.53
CA GLY A 975 24.99 -8.66 20.15
C GLY A 975 25.51 -9.75 21.09
N ASN A 976 24.70 -10.79 21.31
CA ASN A 976 25.12 -11.97 22.05
C ASN A 976 25.61 -13.03 21.03
N PRO A 977 26.92 -13.17 20.79
CA PRO A 977 27.40 -14.27 19.96
C PRO A 977 27.17 -15.61 20.71
N PRO A 978 26.62 -16.65 20.05
CA PRO A 978 26.71 -17.99 20.62
C PRO A 978 28.19 -18.39 20.64
N LEU A 979 28.74 -18.62 21.83
CA LEU A 979 30.16 -18.92 22.07
C LEU A 979 30.55 -20.33 21.57
N ARG A 980 30.59 -20.53 20.25
CA ARG A 980 31.23 -21.69 19.59
C ARG A 980 32.01 -21.24 18.34
N SER A 981 33.18 -21.84 18.15
CA SER A 981 34.33 -21.27 17.41
C SER A 981 34.28 -21.37 15.88
N ARG A 982 33.10 -21.48 15.24
CA ARG A 982 32.97 -21.56 13.77
C ARG A 982 31.78 -20.73 13.26
N VAL A 983 32.07 -19.72 12.43
CA VAL A 983 31.06 -18.90 11.74
C VAL A 983 30.67 -19.57 10.43
N TYR A 984 29.51 -20.25 10.42
CA TYR A 984 28.94 -20.87 9.22
C TYR A 984 28.27 -19.83 8.30
N SER A 985 27.96 -20.21 7.05
CA SER A 985 27.24 -19.36 6.08
C SER A 985 25.89 -18.84 6.59
N ASP A 986 25.31 -19.59 7.52
CA ASP A 986 23.96 -19.41 8.04
C ASP A 986 23.99 -18.69 9.40
N PHE A 987 25.09 -18.00 9.71
CA PHE A 987 25.23 -17.20 10.92
C PHE A 987 24.23 -16.05 10.97
N HIS A 988 23.48 -15.96 12.07
CA HIS A 988 22.54 -14.88 12.34
C HIS A 988 22.90 -14.26 13.69
N ALA A 989 23.23 -12.97 13.70
CA ALA A 989 23.43 -12.22 14.93
C ALA A 989 22.16 -11.44 15.24
N GLU A 990 21.62 -11.57 16.45
CA GLU A 990 20.68 -10.60 16.97
C GLU A 990 21.47 -9.36 17.41
N LEU A 991 21.39 -8.30 16.60
CA LEU A 991 22.04 -7.03 16.86
C LEU A 991 21.07 -6.12 17.61
N THR A 992 21.46 -5.68 18.80
CA THR A 992 20.71 -4.69 19.60
C THR A 992 21.42 -3.34 19.51
N PRO A 993 20.97 -2.42 18.63
CA PRO A 993 21.54 -1.08 18.53
C PRO A 993 21.20 -0.22 19.76
N LYS A 994 22.21 0.05 20.58
CA LYS A 994 22.13 0.89 21.78
C LYS A 994 22.58 2.30 21.43
N LEU A 995 21.62 3.16 21.14
CA LEU A 995 21.84 4.57 20.78
C LEU A 995 21.75 5.45 22.04
N ILE A 996 22.83 6.13 22.39
CA ILE A 996 22.87 7.06 23.53
C ILE A 996 23.05 8.48 22.99
N PHE A 997 21.94 9.18 22.77
CA PHE A 997 21.93 10.56 22.29
C PHE A 997 21.26 11.52 23.29
N LYS A 998 21.88 12.68 23.54
CA LYS A 998 21.32 13.75 24.38
C LYS A 998 20.60 14.78 23.49
N THR A 999 19.44 14.41 22.94
CA THR A 999 18.59 15.35 22.17
C THR A 999 17.49 15.99 23.02
N ARG A 1000 16.88 17.06 22.49
CA ARG A 1000 15.66 17.72 22.99
C ARG A 1000 14.57 17.84 21.92
N CYS A 1001 14.74 17.16 20.78
CA CYS A 1001 13.84 17.26 19.63
C CYS A 1001 12.97 16.01 19.45
N GLU A 1002 12.03 16.11 18.52
CA GLU A 1002 11.25 14.98 18.03
C GLU A 1002 11.97 14.36 16.81
N ILE A 1003 12.55 13.18 17.01
CA ILE A 1003 13.09 12.36 15.91
C ILE A 1003 11.91 11.65 15.24
N SER A 1004 11.82 11.73 13.91
CA SER A 1004 10.73 11.10 13.15
C SER A 1004 11.06 9.69 12.70
N GLU A 1005 12.32 9.45 12.34
CA GLU A 1005 12.76 8.23 11.68
C GLU A 1005 14.25 7.98 11.95
N ILE A 1006 14.61 6.70 12.13
CA ILE A 1006 15.99 6.21 12.24
C ILE A 1006 16.12 5.02 11.31
N ASP A 1007 17.08 5.04 10.38
CA ASP A 1007 17.46 3.88 9.57
C ASP A 1007 18.83 3.36 10.03
N ILE A 1008 18.98 2.04 10.18
CA ILE A 1008 20.27 1.37 10.29
C ILE A 1008 20.68 0.91 8.89
N LEU A 1009 21.84 1.37 8.44
CA LEU A 1009 22.41 1.11 7.13
C LEU A 1009 23.69 0.27 7.27
N GLN A 1010 23.96 -0.61 6.31
CA GLN A 1010 25.24 -1.28 6.14
C GLN A 1010 25.97 -0.67 4.95
N VAL A 1011 27.28 -0.41 5.07
CA VAL A 1011 28.12 -0.11 3.91
C VAL A 1011 28.52 -1.41 3.22
N GLU A 1012 28.14 -1.54 1.95
CA GLU A 1012 28.65 -2.57 1.05
C GLU A 1012 29.72 -1.95 0.14
N ASN A 1013 30.96 -2.48 0.20
CA ASN A 1013 32.10 -1.94 -0.54
C ASN A 1013 31.78 -1.79 -2.04
N ASN A 1014 32.06 -0.60 -2.58
CA ASN A 1014 31.78 -0.17 -3.95
C ASN A 1014 30.30 -0.21 -4.40
N LYS A 1015 29.35 -0.59 -3.53
CA LYS A 1015 27.91 -0.66 -3.83
C LYS A 1015 27.07 0.35 -3.06
N GLY A 1016 27.63 0.98 -2.03
CA GLY A 1016 27.01 2.08 -1.29
C GLY A 1016 26.37 1.65 0.03
N MET A 1017 25.32 2.35 0.45
CA MET A 1017 24.64 2.12 1.72
C MET A 1017 23.32 1.37 1.52
N LYS A 1018 23.20 0.20 2.13
CA LYS A 1018 22.00 -0.64 2.13
C LYS A 1018 21.22 -0.47 3.42
N ASN A 1019 19.94 -0.12 3.34
CA ASN A 1019 19.09 -0.03 4.53
C ASN A 1019 18.74 -1.43 5.05
N LEU A 1020 19.14 -1.73 6.28
CA LEU A 1020 18.84 -2.99 6.97
C LEU A 1020 17.53 -2.92 7.74
N LYS A 1021 17.26 -1.79 8.41
CA LYS A 1021 16.15 -1.64 9.34
C LYS A 1021 15.74 -0.18 9.48
N LYS A 1022 14.44 0.08 9.34
CA LYS A 1022 13.82 1.41 9.42
C LYS A 1022 12.86 1.49 10.59
N TYR A 1023 13.13 2.40 11.53
CA TYR A 1023 12.33 2.65 12.72
C TYR A 1023 11.65 4.02 12.59
N ARG A 1024 10.31 4.06 12.74
CA ARG A 1024 9.56 5.33 12.82
C ARG A 1024 9.16 5.59 14.26
N LEU A 1025 9.72 6.66 14.84
CA LEU A 1025 9.48 7.02 16.24
C LEU A 1025 8.23 7.90 16.35
N LYS A 1026 7.61 7.90 17.53
CA LYS A 1026 6.32 8.58 17.80
C LYS A 1026 6.32 9.40 19.10
N SER A 1027 7.48 9.62 19.68
CA SER A 1027 7.63 10.15 21.04
C SER A 1027 8.91 10.95 21.17
N ARG A 1028 8.88 11.98 22.00
CA ARG A 1028 10.08 12.71 22.46
C ARG A 1028 10.93 11.77 23.32
N ILE A 1029 12.25 11.83 23.12
CA ILE A 1029 13.23 11.29 24.07
C ILE A 1029 13.62 12.45 25.00
N ASN A 1030 13.66 12.20 26.31
CA ASN A 1030 13.91 13.22 27.33
C ASN A 1030 15.41 13.49 27.51
N LYS A 1031 15.73 14.62 28.17
CA LYS A 1031 17.11 15.10 28.42
C LYS A 1031 17.93 14.07 29.21
N GLY A 1032 18.72 13.25 28.52
CA GLY A 1032 19.61 12.24 29.11
C GLY A 1032 19.05 10.82 29.18
N GLU A 1033 17.87 10.58 28.61
CA GLU A 1033 17.24 9.26 28.53
C GLU A 1033 18.01 8.35 27.55
N LYS A 1034 18.28 7.10 27.96
CA LYS A 1034 18.96 6.09 27.13
C LYS A 1034 17.91 5.39 26.25
N PHE A 1035 18.05 5.47 24.93
CA PHE A 1035 17.05 4.94 24.00
C PHE A 1035 17.55 3.69 23.28
N VAL A 1036 17.18 2.52 23.80
CA VAL A 1036 17.46 1.22 23.17
C VAL A 1036 16.38 0.96 22.12
N LEU A 1037 16.78 0.75 20.87
CA LEU A 1037 15.87 0.32 19.80
C LEU A 1037 15.56 -1.18 19.91
N GLU A 1038 14.42 -1.60 19.36
CA GLU A 1038 14.14 -3.04 19.19
C GLU A 1038 15.27 -3.70 18.40
N SER A 1039 15.68 -4.90 18.83
CA SER A 1039 16.73 -5.67 18.15
C SER A 1039 16.37 -5.99 16.69
N PHE A 1040 17.39 -6.26 15.88
CA PHE A 1040 17.20 -6.77 14.52
C PHE A 1040 18.10 -7.97 14.26
N GLU A 1041 17.54 -9.01 13.65
CA GLU A 1041 18.29 -10.15 13.13
C GLU A 1041 19.09 -9.68 11.91
N TRP A 1042 20.42 -9.74 12.01
CA TRP A 1042 21.33 -9.49 10.90
C TRP A 1042 21.96 -10.80 10.45
N LYS A 1043 21.77 -11.13 9.17
CA LYS A 1043 22.42 -12.26 8.52
C LYS A 1043 23.68 -11.77 7.85
N ALA A 1044 24.81 -12.40 8.16
CA ALA A 1044 26.07 -12.09 7.48
C ALA A 1044 25.93 -12.38 5.97
N PRO A 1045 26.50 -11.55 5.08
CA PRO A 1045 26.59 -11.89 3.66
C PRO A 1045 27.27 -13.25 3.47
N SER A 1046 26.73 -14.12 2.61
CA SER A 1046 27.16 -15.52 2.51
C SER A 1046 28.66 -15.63 2.18
N MET A 1047 29.48 -16.07 3.15
CA MET A 1047 30.93 -16.10 3.05
C MET A 1047 31.44 -17.25 2.16
N ARG A 1048 31.26 -17.13 0.85
CA ARG A 1048 31.85 -18.07 -0.13
C ARG A 1048 33.38 -17.90 -0.15
N LYS A 1049 34.13 -19.00 -0.02
CA LYS A 1049 35.60 -19.03 0.12
C LYS A 1049 36.35 -18.03 -0.78
N GLY A 1050 35.97 -17.91 -2.06
CA GLY A 1050 36.66 -17.04 -3.03
C GLY A 1050 36.66 -15.54 -2.71
N LEU A 1051 35.69 -15.02 -1.95
CA LEU A 1051 35.62 -13.58 -1.65
C LEU A 1051 36.72 -13.09 -0.69
N PHE A 1052 37.33 -13.98 0.10
CA PHE A 1052 38.47 -13.64 0.96
C PHE A 1052 39.83 -13.66 0.24
N GLY A 1053 39.89 -14.16 -1.01
CA GLY A 1053 41.13 -14.15 -1.79
C GLY A 1053 41.53 -12.76 -2.31
N SER A 1054 40.56 -11.86 -2.50
CA SER A 1054 40.77 -10.57 -3.18
C SER A 1054 40.21 -9.34 -2.46
N HIS A 1055 39.56 -9.48 -1.31
CA HIS A 1055 39.00 -8.35 -0.55
C HIS A 1055 39.52 -8.27 0.88
N LYS A 1056 40.22 -7.16 1.19
CA LYS A 1056 40.74 -6.81 2.53
C LYS A 1056 39.66 -6.50 3.59
N GLN A 1057 38.40 -6.89 3.37
CA GLN A 1057 37.28 -6.49 4.25
C GLN A 1057 37.21 -7.36 5.53
N LYS A 1058 38.15 -7.13 6.45
CA LYS A 1058 38.17 -7.76 7.80
C LYS A 1058 37.07 -7.24 8.74
N SER A 1059 36.38 -6.14 8.41
CA SER A 1059 35.33 -5.54 9.24
C SER A 1059 34.12 -5.06 8.43
N ILE A 1060 32.96 -5.07 9.09
CA ILE A 1060 31.68 -4.62 8.54
C ILE A 1060 31.22 -3.39 9.35
N GLU A 1061 30.86 -2.33 8.63
CA GLU A 1061 30.54 -1.02 9.20
C GLU A 1061 29.04 -0.72 9.09
N PHE A 1062 28.45 -0.35 10.23
CA PHE A 1062 27.03 -0.03 10.37
C PHE A 1062 26.85 1.46 10.65
N TYR A 1063 26.02 2.12 9.85
CA TYR A 1063 25.75 3.56 9.91
C TYR A 1063 24.32 3.81 10.38
N CYS A 1064 24.14 4.78 11.28
CA CYS A 1064 22.83 5.19 11.77
C CYS A 1064 22.41 6.50 11.08
N ARG A 1065 21.33 6.48 10.28
CA ARG A 1065 20.76 7.67 9.65
C ARG A 1065 19.56 8.15 10.44
N ILE A 1066 19.68 9.30 11.10
CA ILE A 1066 18.61 9.90 11.92
C ILE A 1066 17.94 11.03 11.14
N VAL A 1067 16.61 11.09 11.16
CA VAL A 1067 15.79 12.02 10.36
C VAL A 1067 14.74 12.71 11.24
N ASP A 1068 14.75 14.04 11.28
CA ASP A 1068 13.71 14.87 11.89
C ASP A 1068 12.73 15.44 10.84
N ASN A 1069 11.80 16.30 11.27
CA ASN A 1069 10.76 16.87 10.42
C ASN A 1069 11.23 17.86 9.35
N LEU A 1070 12.51 18.28 9.38
CA LEU A 1070 13.16 19.08 8.34
C LEU A 1070 14.18 18.27 7.53
N GLY A 1071 14.68 17.14 8.05
CA GLY A 1071 15.42 16.15 7.27
C GLY A 1071 16.45 15.32 8.03
N GLU A 1072 17.30 14.67 7.26
CA GLU A 1072 18.44 13.84 7.71
C GLU A 1072 19.46 14.69 8.49
N ILE A 1073 19.69 14.35 9.76
CA ILE A 1073 20.70 14.99 10.63
C ILE A 1073 22.09 14.69 10.06
N ASN A 1074 22.99 15.69 10.01
CA ASN A 1074 24.29 15.58 9.34
C ASN A 1074 25.19 14.50 9.97
N ASP A 1075 25.87 13.71 9.13
CA ASP A 1075 26.89 12.71 9.50
C ASP A 1075 27.95 13.27 10.48
N SER A 1076 28.27 14.57 10.37
CA SER A 1076 29.21 15.25 11.28
C SER A 1076 28.78 15.22 12.76
N LEU A 1077 27.48 15.20 13.02
CA LEU A 1077 26.90 15.17 14.37
C LEU A 1077 26.93 13.76 14.98
N ILE A 1078 27.08 12.73 14.15
CA ILE A 1078 27.13 11.33 14.61
C ILE A 1078 28.51 10.97 15.18
N GLY A 1079 29.57 11.69 14.81
CA GLY A 1079 30.92 11.50 15.36
C GLY A 1079 31.60 10.22 14.88
N LYS A 1080 32.52 10.35 13.92
CA LYS A 1080 33.17 9.22 13.21
C LYS A 1080 33.77 8.11 14.10
N VAL A 1081 34.07 8.41 15.36
CA VAL A 1081 34.82 7.54 16.29
C VAL A 1081 34.06 6.27 16.66
N GLU A 1082 32.73 6.32 16.77
CA GLU A 1082 31.89 5.16 17.18
C GLU A 1082 31.02 4.62 16.03
N THR A 1083 31.64 4.30 14.90
CA THR A 1083 31.03 3.38 13.93
C THR A 1083 31.32 1.95 14.41
N PRO A 1084 30.33 1.17 14.90
CA PRO A 1084 30.64 -0.13 15.53
C PRO A 1084 31.07 -1.12 14.45
N LYS A 1085 32.35 -1.48 14.48
CA LYS A 1085 32.95 -2.39 13.51
C LYS A 1085 32.81 -3.82 14.01
N ILE A 1086 31.99 -4.62 13.32
CA ILE A 1086 32.01 -6.07 13.55
C ILE A 1086 33.19 -6.62 12.74
N THR A 1087 34.31 -6.85 13.44
CA THR A 1087 35.50 -7.51 12.88
C THR A 1087 35.23 -9.00 12.80
N VAL A 1088 35.21 -9.54 11.58
CA VAL A 1088 34.98 -10.97 11.34
C VAL A 1088 36.34 -11.63 11.14
N PHE A 1089 36.88 -12.20 12.22
CA PHE A 1089 38.13 -12.94 12.18
C PHE A 1089 37.95 -14.26 11.43
N LYS A 1090 38.75 -14.46 10.38
CA LYS A 1090 39.03 -15.79 9.84
C LYS A 1090 40.11 -16.43 10.73
N LYS A 1091 39.85 -17.63 11.23
CA LYS A 1091 40.90 -18.55 11.71
C LYS A 1091 41.30 -19.47 10.56
#